data_AF-A0A7K5BH83-F1
#
_entry.id   AF-A0A7K5BH83-F1
#
_cell.length_a   1.000
_cell.length_b   1.000
_cell.length_c   1.000
_cell.angle_alpha   90.00
_cell.angle_beta   90.00
_cell.angle_gamma   90.00
#
_symmetry.space_group_name_H-M   'P 1'
#
loop_
_entity.id
_entity.type
_entity.pdbx_description
1 polymer ?
#
loop_
_entity_poly.entity_id
_entity_poly.type
_entity_poly.pdbx_seq_one_letter_code
_entity_poly.pdbx_strand_id
1 'polypeptide(L)'
;MTAEERRNLQCYRRYIERSLNPVYILSNMTDWLSDEMKEKVRKEEEKGVTAAAALFLDTMLLLEAEGWLRALLDALVAAGYTGLAEAIENWDFSKLEKLEVHRQLLKRIEATMIEIDPVALMPYINTCLIERECDEILQISEYRSKAAGITKLIECLCRSDKENWPKSLQLALDKTGYYNASELWDLREDNGKDVDGETTGTSQTWAETTMTFSEEAECDNLSENLSSNSEMVHQSSSVYEPKEARSYQTELAQPAINGKNTLICAPTGSGKTFVALLICEHHLQNVPSGQKAKVVFLATKVPVYEQQKNVFRQHFERRGYSVQGICGETVANVSVEHVIQDNDIIVLTPQILLNSINTGILKSLSIFTLMIFDECHNTTGNHPYNVLMTKYLEQKFDSPADQLPQIVGLTASFGVGNATTIEETIEHICTLCSCLDIQVISTVRENKEDLERFRNKPESVVRWVKMRAQNHFADIISGLMSETQELMRKIYSADTISQIKKNDFGTQKYEQWIVHTQKKCRLLQLVDKEKESNICRDLVICTEHLRKFNDALIISEDARIEDALAYLNEFFTNVKNGPYTDLEKQLTDKFQEKEPELTAISKDESNENPKLEDLASILDDAYRYNPQTRAIVFAKTRALVAALKKWMEANPLLRHIKPAVLMGTFFKEIFSVSFLILFFVTVGMTLPMQKDVLDAFKSNKDSRLLIATSVADEGIDISECNLVVLYEYFGNVTKMIQVRGRGRARDSKCILVTSKTEVVENEKQNRYKEQMMNAAIENLQNWDETRFARKIRDLQMKEKVLRDCRKKETVKHEVVEGKKNLLCGKCKAYACCTDDIRIIKDSHHTVLGDAFKERYIIKPHSKPHLFDDFEKKSKMHCQNTSCQHDWGITVKYKTFDNLPVIKIKSFVVEDIETGTQMDFQKWK
;
A
#
# COMPACT_ATOMS: atom_id res chain seq x y z
N MET A 1 22.28 -7.38 58.11
CA MET A 1 22.47 -6.97 56.71
C MET A 1 23.88 -6.40 56.57
N THR A 2 24.64 -6.80 55.56
CA THR A 2 25.95 -6.20 55.27
C THR A 2 25.76 -4.83 54.60
N ALA A 3 26.68 -3.88 54.80
CA ALA A 3 26.63 -2.56 54.14
C ALA A 3 26.62 -2.65 52.59
N GLU A 4 26.92 -3.83 52.06
CA GLU A 4 26.91 -4.19 50.64
C GLU A 4 25.48 -4.45 50.12
N GLU A 5 24.66 -5.21 50.85
CA GLU A 5 23.26 -5.48 50.47
C GLU A 5 22.42 -4.18 50.38
N ARG A 6 22.61 -3.24 51.32
CA ARG A 6 21.97 -1.92 51.29
C ARG A 6 22.35 -1.12 50.04
N ARG A 7 23.64 -1.16 49.67
CA ARG A 7 24.13 -0.47 48.47
C ARG A 7 23.61 -1.11 47.18
N ASN A 8 23.55 -2.44 47.14
CA ASN A 8 23.04 -3.15 45.98
C ASN A 8 21.53 -2.90 45.78
N LEU A 9 20.74 -2.93 46.86
CA LEU A 9 19.31 -2.61 46.79
C LEU A 9 19.09 -1.16 46.33
N GLN A 10 19.94 -0.22 46.77
CA GLN A 10 19.91 1.17 46.30
C GLN A 10 20.29 1.28 44.81
N CYS A 11 21.27 0.51 44.34
CA CYS A 11 21.73 0.53 42.95
C CYS A 11 20.65 0.02 41.98
N TYR A 12 19.94 -1.04 42.36
CA TYR A 12 18.88 -1.66 41.55
C TYR A 12 17.46 -1.18 41.88
N ARG A 13 17.34 -0.14 42.71
CA ARG A 13 16.08 0.46 43.18
C ARG A 13 15.05 0.66 42.07
N ARG A 14 15.49 1.13 40.90
CA ARG A 14 14.62 1.40 39.73
C ARG A 14 13.81 0.19 39.25
N TYR A 15 14.36 -1.03 39.38
CA TYR A 15 13.70 -2.25 38.93
C TYR A 15 12.60 -2.69 39.90
N ILE A 16 12.88 -2.54 41.19
CA ILE A 16 11.96 -2.90 42.27
C ILE A 16 10.75 -1.96 42.27
N GLU A 17 10.97 -0.64 42.18
CA GLU A 17 9.88 0.36 42.19
C GLU A 17 8.90 0.22 41.01
N ARG A 18 9.41 -0.20 39.85
CA ARG A 18 8.61 -0.33 38.62
C ARG A 18 7.78 -1.60 38.56
N SER A 19 8.12 -2.61 39.36
CA SER A 19 7.43 -3.91 39.35
C SER A 19 6.61 -4.18 40.61
N LEU A 20 7.11 -3.82 41.79
CA LEU A 20 6.47 -4.15 43.06
C LEU A 20 5.24 -3.28 43.34
N ASN A 21 4.10 -3.88 43.67
CA ASN A 21 3.04 -3.23 44.45
C ASN A 21 3.23 -3.66 45.92
N PRO A 22 3.66 -2.75 46.81
CA PRO A 22 4.02 -3.12 48.18
C PRO A 22 2.82 -3.64 48.98
N VAL A 23 1.57 -3.25 48.63
CA VAL A 23 0.35 -3.66 49.36
C VAL A 23 0.19 -5.17 49.41
N TYR A 24 0.66 -5.90 48.40
CA TYR A 24 0.56 -7.36 48.33
C TYR A 24 1.51 -8.09 49.28
N ILE A 25 2.59 -7.44 49.74
CA ILE A 25 3.60 -8.05 50.63
C ILE A 25 3.51 -7.54 52.08
N LEU A 26 2.76 -6.46 52.35
CA LEU A 26 2.67 -5.86 53.70
C LEU A 26 2.18 -6.84 54.78
N SER A 27 1.32 -7.80 54.43
CA SER A 27 0.81 -8.81 55.37
C SER A 27 1.87 -9.80 55.84
N ASN A 28 2.93 -9.99 55.04
CA ASN A 28 4.02 -10.92 55.32
C ASN A 28 5.24 -10.21 55.94
N MET A 29 5.16 -8.88 56.08
CA MET A 29 6.20 -8.01 56.63
C MET A 29 5.81 -7.45 58.01
N THR A 30 4.93 -8.13 58.74
CA THR A 30 4.33 -7.63 59.99
C THR A 30 5.33 -7.42 61.11
N ASP A 31 6.39 -8.22 61.15
CA ASP A 31 7.37 -8.21 62.24
C ASP A 31 8.41 -7.08 62.09
N TRP A 32 8.49 -6.46 60.90
CA TRP A 32 9.48 -5.44 60.56
C TRP A 32 8.87 -4.07 60.23
N LEU A 33 7.57 -4.00 59.95
CA LEU A 33 6.86 -2.75 59.65
C LEU A 33 5.81 -2.43 60.71
N SER A 34 5.83 -1.21 61.23
CA SER A 34 4.76 -0.71 62.11
C SER A 34 3.45 -0.57 61.34
N ASP A 35 2.32 -0.68 62.06
CA ASP A 35 1.00 -0.54 61.45
C ASP A 35 0.75 0.88 60.89
N GLU A 36 1.39 1.90 61.47
CA GLU A 36 1.38 3.27 60.94
C GLU A 36 2.07 3.37 59.57
N MET A 37 3.19 2.66 59.38
CA MET A 37 3.93 2.62 58.12
C MET A 37 3.18 1.82 57.06
N LYS A 38 2.54 0.70 57.42
CA LYS A 38 1.69 -0.07 56.51
C LYS A 38 0.53 0.77 55.99
N GLU A 39 -0.09 1.55 56.86
CA GLU A 39 -1.20 2.43 56.49
C GLU A 39 -0.74 3.61 55.61
N LYS A 40 0.44 4.16 55.87
CA LYS A 40 1.06 5.18 55.00
C LYS A 40 1.33 4.65 53.59
N VAL A 41 1.85 3.42 53.47
CA VAL A 41 2.10 2.79 52.16
C VAL A 41 0.81 2.54 51.40
N ARG A 42 -0.27 2.09 52.08
CA ARG A 42 -1.59 1.93 51.45
C ARG A 42 -2.15 3.24 50.92
N LYS A 43 -2.07 4.33 51.70
CA LYS A 43 -2.52 5.66 51.25
C LYS A 43 -1.72 6.23 50.10
N GLU A 44 -0.44 5.88 50.00
CA GLU A 44 0.40 6.34 48.90
C GLU A 44 0.13 5.54 47.61
N GLU A 45 -0.34 4.29 47.73
CA GLU A 45 -0.70 3.46 46.57
C GLU A 45 -1.89 4.02 45.80
N GLU A 46 -2.86 4.62 46.49
CA GLU A 46 -3.98 5.35 45.88
C GLU A 46 -3.52 6.53 45.00
N LYS A 47 -2.34 7.10 45.28
CA LYS A 47 -1.75 8.18 44.46
C LYS A 47 -0.87 7.64 43.33
N GLY A 48 -0.34 6.43 43.48
CA GLY A 48 0.45 5.75 42.46
C GLY A 48 1.29 4.60 43.03
N VAL A 49 1.16 3.42 42.42
CA VAL A 49 1.84 2.19 42.85
C VAL A 49 3.37 2.34 42.91
N THR A 50 3.98 3.04 41.95
CA THR A 50 5.43 3.29 41.93
C THR A 50 5.88 4.20 43.08
N ALA A 51 5.07 5.19 43.46
CA ALA A 51 5.38 6.07 44.59
C ALA A 51 5.29 5.32 45.93
N ALA A 52 4.29 4.44 46.06
CA ALA A 52 4.18 3.55 47.21
C ALA A 52 5.37 2.59 47.32
N ALA A 53 5.84 2.02 46.19
CA ALA A 53 7.01 1.15 46.16
C ALA A 53 8.30 1.88 46.56
N ALA A 54 8.46 3.14 46.11
CA ALA A 54 9.58 3.99 46.51
C ALA A 54 9.56 4.28 48.03
N LEU A 55 8.41 4.66 48.57
CA LEU A 55 8.22 4.90 50.01
C LEU A 55 8.48 3.64 50.84
N PHE A 56 8.02 2.48 50.36
CA PHE A 56 8.29 1.19 50.98
C PHE A 56 9.80 0.88 51.01
N LEU A 57 10.51 1.09 49.90
CA LEU A 57 11.96 0.86 49.84
C LEU A 57 12.75 1.82 50.71
N ASP A 58 12.40 3.11 50.73
CA ASP A 58 13.03 4.08 51.63
C ASP A 58 12.89 3.66 53.09
N THR A 59 11.73 3.11 53.43
CA THR A 59 11.46 2.57 54.76
C THR A 59 12.29 1.32 55.06
N MET A 60 12.42 0.41 54.09
CA MET A 60 13.24 -0.80 54.23
C MET A 60 14.74 -0.49 54.42
N LEU A 61 15.25 0.52 53.70
CA LEU A 61 16.66 0.90 53.76
C LEU A 61 17.06 1.50 55.12
N LEU A 62 16.10 2.02 55.88
CA LEU A 62 16.26 2.55 57.22
C LEU A 62 16.17 1.48 58.33
N LEU A 63 15.76 0.25 58.01
CA LEU A 63 15.64 -0.82 59.00
C LEU A 63 17.02 -1.38 59.42
N GLU A 64 17.22 -1.48 60.74
CA GLU A 64 18.42 -2.07 61.36
C GLU A 64 18.19 -3.48 61.93
N ALA A 65 16.94 -3.96 61.93
CA ALA A 65 16.60 -5.29 62.43
C ALA A 65 17.30 -6.42 61.64
N GLU A 66 17.58 -7.57 62.27
CA GLU A 66 18.15 -8.72 61.56
C GLU A 66 17.07 -9.52 60.80
N GLY A 67 17.46 -10.13 59.68
CA GLY A 67 16.60 -11.06 58.93
C GLY A 67 15.56 -10.45 57.98
N TRP A 68 15.38 -9.12 57.93
CA TRP A 68 14.34 -8.49 57.10
C TRP A 68 14.49 -8.75 55.59
N LEU A 69 15.72 -8.88 55.07
CA LEU A 69 15.95 -9.14 53.64
C LEU A 69 15.47 -10.54 53.25
N ARG A 70 15.68 -11.52 54.13
CA ARG A 70 15.14 -12.88 53.93
C ARG A 70 13.62 -12.88 54.00
N ALA A 71 13.06 -12.14 54.97
CA ALA A 71 11.62 -11.97 55.08
C ALA A 71 11.01 -11.27 53.85
N LEU A 72 11.71 -10.28 53.28
CA LEU A 72 11.31 -9.62 52.04
C LEU A 72 11.28 -10.60 50.87
N LEU A 73 12.31 -11.45 50.72
CA LEU A 73 12.33 -12.49 49.68
C LEU A 73 11.20 -13.49 49.85
N ASP A 74 10.98 -13.98 51.06
CA ASP A 74 9.90 -14.93 51.37
C ASP A 74 8.52 -14.27 51.15
N ALA A 75 8.37 -12.99 51.49
CA ALA A 75 7.16 -12.21 51.26
C ALA A 75 6.90 -11.97 49.76
N LEU A 76 7.94 -11.68 48.97
CA LEU A 76 7.86 -11.54 47.51
C LEU A 76 7.40 -12.85 46.86
N VAL A 77 8.00 -13.98 47.24
CA VAL A 77 7.60 -15.30 46.72
C VAL A 77 6.15 -15.62 47.10
N ALA A 78 5.76 -15.37 48.35
CA ALA A 78 4.39 -15.61 48.82
C ALA A 78 3.35 -14.74 48.11
N ALA A 79 3.71 -13.52 47.68
CA ALA A 79 2.84 -12.65 46.89
C ALA A 79 2.92 -12.92 45.37
N GLY A 80 3.74 -13.88 44.94
CA GLY A 80 3.88 -14.26 43.53
C GLY A 80 4.95 -13.51 42.75
N TYR A 81 5.80 -12.67 43.35
CA TYR A 81 6.92 -11.93 42.73
C TYR A 81 8.19 -12.79 42.58
N THR A 82 8.09 -13.95 41.93
CA THR A 82 9.21 -14.89 41.79
C THR A 82 10.40 -14.37 40.98
N GLY A 83 10.18 -13.55 39.94
CA GLY A 83 11.26 -13.01 39.11
C GLY A 83 12.01 -11.89 39.83
N LEU A 84 11.29 -11.09 40.62
CA LEU A 84 11.91 -10.07 41.47
C LEU A 84 12.66 -10.67 42.65
N ALA A 85 12.14 -11.74 43.26
CA ALA A 85 12.85 -12.49 44.30
C ALA A 85 14.15 -13.11 43.78
N GLU A 86 14.11 -13.78 42.61
CA GLU A 86 15.30 -14.34 41.94
C GLU A 86 16.33 -13.24 41.60
N ALA A 87 15.89 -12.09 41.10
CA ALA A 87 16.77 -10.98 40.75
C ALA A 87 17.45 -10.35 41.97
N ILE A 88 16.76 -10.24 43.10
CA ILE A 88 17.32 -9.70 44.35
C ILE A 88 18.24 -10.72 45.04
N GLU A 89 17.88 -12.01 45.02
CA GLU A 89 18.70 -13.08 45.62
C GLU A 89 20.02 -13.29 44.86
N ASN A 90 19.98 -13.23 43.52
CA ASN A 90 21.16 -13.42 42.66
C ASN A 90 21.87 -12.11 42.25
N TRP A 91 21.28 -10.95 42.59
CA TRP A 91 21.71 -9.63 42.12
C TRP A 91 21.86 -9.50 40.59
N ASP A 92 21.04 -10.25 39.83
CA ASP A 92 20.99 -10.20 38.36
C ASP A 92 19.62 -9.70 37.87
N PHE A 93 19.63 -8.51 37.26
CA PHE A 93 18.44 -7.85 36.73
C PHE A 93 18.35 -7.91 35.20
N SER A 94 19.21 -8.69 34.53
CA SER A 94 19.27 -8.79 33.06
C SER A 94 17.95 -9.24 32.43
N LYS A 95 17.25 -10.18 33.08
CA LYS A 95 15.90 -10.63 32.66
C LYS A 95 14.87 -9.49 32.69
N LEU A 96 14.89 -8.68 33.75
CA LEU A 96 13.97 -7.54 33.90
C LEU A 96 14.31 -6.39 32.93
N GLU A 97 15.59 -6.20 32.59
CA GLU A 97 16.02 -5.21 31.61
C GLU A 97 15.50 -5.54 30.21
N LYS A 98 15.56 -6.80 29.77
CA LYS A 98 15.02 -7.23 28.47
C LYS A 98 13.52 -6.95 28.32
N LEU A 99 12.77 -7.05 29.42
CA LEU A 99 11.33 -6.77 29.43
C LEU A 99 11.01 -5.29 29.18
N GLU A 100 11.94 -4.37 29.40
CA GLU A 100 11.68 -2.92 29.25
C GLU A 100 11.34 -2.55 27.79
N VAL A 101 11.96 -3.22 26.81
CA VAL A 101 11.64 -3.04 25.38
C VAL A 101 10.19 -3.44 25.10
N HIS A 102 9.75 -4.57 25.67
CA HIS A 102 8.38 -5.06 25.53
C HIS A 102 7.37 -4.19 26.30
N ARG A 103 7.72 -3.66 27.49
CA ARG A 103 6.87 -2.72 28.24
C ARG A 103 6.64 -1.42 27.47
N GLN A 104 7.69 -0.89 26.84
CA GLN A 104 7.58 0.30 25.99
C GLN A 104 6.74 0.05 24.73
N LEU A 105 6.89 -1.13 24.12
CA LEU A 105 6.04 -1.55 23.01
C LEU A 105 4.57 -1.67 23.44
N LEU A 106 4.29 -2.29 24.59
CA LEU A 106 2.93 -2.51 25.06
C LEU A 106 2.20 -1.19 25.33
N LYS A 107 2.87 -0.23 25.96
CA LYS A 107 2.35 1.14 26.16
C LYS A 107 2.12 1.87 24.83
N ARG A 108 2.95 1.61 23.81
CA ARG A 108 2.80 2.22 22.49
C ARG A 108 1.58 1.68 21.74
N ILE A 109 1.24 0.41 21.94
CA ILE A 109 0.11 -0.27 21.29
C ILE A 109 -1.15 -0.34 22.17
N GLU A 110 -1.12 0.27 23.36
CA GLU A 110 -2.25 0.30 24.30
C GLU A 110 -3.56 0.73 23.64
N ALA A 111 -3.51 1.76 22.79
CA ALA A 111 -4.67 2.23 22.04
C ALA A 111 -5.29 1.17 21.10
N THR A 112 -4.48 0.22 20.61
CA THR A 112 -4.94 -0.89 19.76
C THR A 112 -5.52 -2.04 20.60
N MET A 113 -5.17 -2.10 21.88
CA MET A 113 -5.63 -3.14 22.80
C MET A 113 -6.98 -2.81 23.46
N ILE A 114 -7.47 -1.56 23.39
CA ILE A 114 -8.71 -1.10 24.07
C ILE A 114 -9.96 -1.90 23.67
N GLU A 115 -10.00 -2.49 22.47
CA GLU A 115 -11.11 -3.31 21.97
C GLU A 115 -11.03 -4.79 22.39
N ILE A 116 -9.93 -5.20 23.01
CA ILE A 116 -9.70 -6.60 23.37
C ILE A 116 -10.46 -6.94 24.64
N ASP A 117 -11.12 -8.10 24.64
CA ASP A 117 -11.81 -8.61 25.81
C ASP A 117 -10.77 -9.18 26.81
N PRO A 118 -10.53 -8.53 27.96
CA PRO A 118 -9.56 -9.01 28.93
C PRO A 118 -9.97 -10.35 29.54
N VAL A 119 -11.27 -10.68 29.55
CA VAL A 119 -11.80 -11.96 30.05
C VAL A 119 -11.39 -13.11 29.13
N ALA A 120 -11.34 -12.86 27.82
CA ALA A 120 -10.92 -13.86 26.83
C ALA A 120 -9.40 -14.13 26.86
N LEU A 121 -8.59 -13.13 27.20
CA LEU A 121 -7.14 -13.27 27.36
C LEU A 121 -6.72 -13.94 28.67
N MET A 122 -7.53 -13.82 29.72
CA MET A 122 -7.20 -14.23 31.09
C MET A 122 -6.69 -15.69 31.23
N PRO A 123 -7.28 -16.71 30.55
CA PRO A 123 -6.81 -18.09 30.64
C PRO A 123 -5.38 -18.32 30.15
N TYR A 124 -4.86 -17.42 29.30
CA TYR A 124 -3.54 -17.53 28.68
C TYR A 124 -2.48 -16.66 29.36
N ILE A 125 -2.91 -15.67 30.15
CA ILE A 125 -2.02 -14.64 30.72
C ILE A 125 -2.01 -14.60 32.25
N ASN A 126 -2.89 -15.36 32.92
CA ASN A 126 -2.97 -15.42 34.38
C ASN A 126 -1.64 -15.76 35.08
N THR A 127 -0.79 -16.59 34.47
CA THR A 127 0.53 -16.93 35.02
C THR A 127 1.54 -15.78 34.96
N CYS A 128 1.23 -14.72 34.23
CA CYS A 128 2.08 -13.55 34.03
C CYS A 128 1.73 -12.39 34.98
N LEU A 129 0.59 -12.49 35.66
CA LEU A 129 0.03 -11.51 36.58
C LEU A 129 -0.01 -12.09 37.99
N ILE A 130 -0.24 -11.23 38.98
CA ILE A 130 -0.45 -11.67 40.37
C ILE A 130 -1.92 -12.05 40.55
N GLU A 131 -2.20 -13.03 41.39
CA GLU A 131 -3.57 -13.56 41.63
C GLU A 131 -4.58 -12.45 41.95
N ARG A 132 -4.21 -11.51 42.83
CA ARG A 132 -5.06 -10.35 43.17
C ARG A 132 -5.27 -9.38 42.01
N GLU A 133 -4.30 -9.24 41.10
CA GLU A 133 -4.43 -8.40 39.90
C GLU A 133 -5.42 -9.03 38.92
N CYS A 134 -5.38 -10.36 38.75
CA CYS A 134 -6.34 -11.09 37.93
C CYS A 134 -7.78 -10.86 38.41
N ASP A 135 -8.03 -10.98 39.72
CA ASP A 135 -9.35 -10.75 40.32
C ASP A 135 -9.81 -9.29 40.13
N GLU A 136 -8.91 -8.32 40.32
CA GLU A 136 -9.21 -6.90 40.12
C GLU A 136 -9.58 -6.60 38.65
N ILE A 137 -8.85 -7.17 37.69
CA ILE A 137 -9.12 -6.99 36.26
C ILE A 137 -10.49 -7.58 35.90
N LEU A 138 -10.81 -8.77 36.40
CA LEU A 138 -12.11 -9.41 36.15
C LEU A 138 -13.25 -8.58 36.75
N GLN A 139 -13.10 -8.09 37.99
CA GLN A 139 -14.10 -7.22 38.62
C GLN A 139 -14.30 -5.90 37.85
N ILE A 140 -13.22 -5.24 37.41
CA ILE A 140 -13.31 -4.00 36.63
C ILE A 140 -13.96 -4.27 35.26
N SER A 141 -13.64 -5.39 34.63
CA SER A 141 -14.22 -5.77 33.34
C SER A 141 -15.72 -6.05 33.43
N GLU A 142 -16.17 -6.71 34.50
CA GLU A 142 -17.59 -7.06 34.73
C GLU A 142 -18.44 -5.88 35.22
N TYR A 143 -17.94 -5.09 36.20
CA TYR A 143 -18.74 -4.07 36.88
C TYR A 143 -18.56 -2.65 36.33
N ARG A 144 -17.46 -2.36 35.59
CA ARG A 144 -17.19 -1.01 35.04
C ARG A 144 -17.25 -0.99 33.52
N SER A 145 -16.31 -1.64 32.85
CA SER A 145 -16.32 -1.85 31.39
C SER A 145 -15.15 -2.73 30.95
N LYS A 146 -15.32 -3.44 29.83
CA LYS A 146 -14.23 -4.21 29.20
C LYS A 146 -13.00 -3.36 28.86
N ALA A 147 -13.23 -2.13 28.42
CA ALA A 147 -12.17 -1.16 28.14
C ALA A 147 -11.37 -0.77 29.40
N ALA A 148 -12.04 -0.55 30.53
CA ALA A 148 -11.35 -0.30 31.80
C ALA A 148 -10.59 -1.55 32.28
N GLY A 149 -11.15 -2.74 32.05
CA GLY A 149 -10.50 -4.01 32.37
C GLY A 149 -9.21 -4.23 31.58
N ILE A 150 -9.21 -3.97 30.26
CA ILE A 150 -8.00 -4.16 29.44
C ILE A 150 -6.93 -3.11 29.72
N THR A 151 -7.30 -1.86 30.03
CA THR A 151 -6.34 -0.84 30.51
C THR A 151 -5.67 -1.28 31.81
N LYS A 152 -6.44 -1.82 32.77
CA LYS A 152 -5.87 -2.37 34.01
C LYS A 152 -4.96 -3.58 33.74
N LEU A 153 -5.33 -4.46 32.81
CA LEU A 153 -4.52 -5.60 32.40
C LEU A 153 -3.16 -5.16 31.83
N ILE A 154 -3.14 -4.14 30.97
CA ILE A 154 -1.92 -3.57 30.39
C ILE A 154 -1.05 -2.91 31.47
N GLU A 155 -1.67 -2.19 32.41
CA GLU A 155 -0.98 -1.61 33.56
C GLU A 155 -0.26 -2.71 34.37
N CYS A 156 -0.95 -3.81 34.68
CA CYS A 156 -0.38 -4.92 35.45
C CYS A 156 0.72 -5.66 34.66
N LEU A 157 0.52 -5.90 33.35
CA LEU A 157 1.56 -6.49 32.49
C LEU A 157 2.81 -5.62 32.39
N CYS A 158 2.66 -4.30 32.36
CA CYS A 158 3.80 -3.38 32.38
C CYS A 158 4.61 -3.47 33.69
N ARG A 159 4.01 -3.99 34.77
CA ARG A 159 4.68 -4.21 36.07
C ARG A 159 5.15 -5.64 36.27
N SER A 160 4.66 -6.59 35.46
CA SER A 160 5.02 -8.01 35.53
C SER A 160 6.53 -8.24 35.59
N ASP A 161 6.95 -9.10 36.52
CA ASP A 161 8.34 -9.52 36.74
C ASP A 161 8.68 -10.85 36.01
N LYS A 162 7.77 -11.37 35.16
CA LYS A 162 7.90 -12.68 34.51
C LYS A 162 8.53 -12.58 33.12
N GLU A 163 9.67 -13.23 32.89
CA GLU A 163 10.37 -13.17 31.58
C GLU A 163 9.50 -13.66 30.40
N ASN A 164 8.56 -14.57 30.64
CA ASN A 164 7.74 -15.18 29.59
C ASN A 164 6.49 -14.38 29.20
N TRP A 165 6.12 -13.31 29.92
CA TRP A 165 4.87 -12.59 29.65
C TRP A 165 4.75 -12.05 28.22
N PRO A 166 5.82 -11.61 27.52
CA PRO A 166 5.70 -11.18 26.12
C PRO A 166 5.29 -12.32 25.19
N LYS A 167 5.83 -13.52 25.40
CA LYS A 167 5.49 -14.70 24.59
C LYS A 167 4.08 -15.20 24.91
N SER A 168 3.68 -15.14 26.19
CA SER A 168 2.34 -15.49 26.62
C SER A 168 1.29 -14.53 26.07
N LEU A 169 1.59 -13.22 26.01
CA LEU A 169 0.72 -12.23 25.39
C LEU A 169 0.55 -12.47 23.89
N GLN A 170 1.65 -12.74 23.17
CA GLN A 170 1.61 -13.11 21.75
C GLN A 170 0.68 -14.32 21.52
N LEU A 171 0.90 -15.39 22.27
CA LEU A 171 0.10 -16.61 22.18
C LEU A 171 -1.37 -16.37 22.53
N ALA A 172 -1.64 -15.54 23.53
CA ALA A 172 -2.99 -15.18 23.95
C ALA A 172 -3.73 -14.43 22.83
N LEU A 173 -3.08 -13.45 22.20
CA LEU A 173 -3.64 -12.67 21.10
C LEU A 173 -3.91 -13.53 19.86
N ASP A 174 -2.99 -14.45 19.52
CA ASP A 174 -3.16 -15.38 18.41
C ASP A 174 -4.33 -16.35 18.63
N LYS A 175 -4.42 -16.96 19.81
CA LYS A 175 -5.47 -17.95 20.13
C LYS A 175 -6.86 -17.36 20.29
N THR A 176 -6.95 -16.10 20.68
CA THR A 176 -8.23 -15.38 20.85
C THR A 176 -8.69 -14.67 19.57
N GLY A 177 -7.90 -14.72 18.50
CA GLY A 177 -8.25 -14.17 17.19
C GLY A 177 -8.02 -12.67 17.04
N TYR A 178 -7.24 -12.05 17.93
CA TYR A 178 -6.86 -10.64 17.86
C TYR A 178 -5.58 -10.45 17.01
N TYR A 179 -5.61 -10.93 15.77
CA TYR A 179 -4.46 -10.95 14.86
C TYR A 179 -3.83 -9.57 14.60
N ASN A 180 -4.62 -8.49 14.67
CA ASN A 180 -4.13 -7.12 14.50
C ASN A 180 -3.21 -6.67 15.65
N ALA A 181 -3.55 -7.04 16.88
CA ALA A 181 -2.74 -6.73 18.05
C ALA A 181 -1.52 -7.66 18.16
N SER A 182 -1.65 -8.90 17.67
CA SER A 182 -0.56 -9.87 17.53
C SER A 182 0.47 -9.43 16.47
N GLU A 183 0.05 -8.98 15.29
CA GLU A 183 0.98 -8.52 14.22
C GLU A 183 1.81 -7.30 14.67
N LEU A 184 1.27 -6.47 15.55
CA LEU A 184 1.95 -5.29 16.10
C LEU A 184 2.92 -5.60 17.25
N TRP A 185 2.90 -6.82 17.78
CA TRP A 185 3.70 -7.23 18.95
C TRP A 185 5.07 -7.83 18.58
N ASP A 186 5.31 -8.18 17.32
CA ASP A 186 6.47 -8.98 16.88
C ASP A 186 7.76 -8.13 16.71
N LEU A 187 8.81 -8.43 17.50
CA LEU A 187 10.17 -7.86 17.40
C LEU A 187 11.19 -9.01 17.26
N ARG A 188 11.90 -9.12 16.13
CA ARG A 188 13.02 -10.06 15.96
C ARG A 188 14.36 -9.37 16.27
N GLU A 189 15.18 -9.96 17.14
CA GLU A 189 16.54 -9.51 17.51
C GLU A 189 17.57 -9.86 16.41
N ASP A 190 18.41 -8.89 16.01
CA ASP A 190 19.37 -8.95 14.89
C ASP A 190 20.84 -8.99 15.39
N ASN A 191 21.65 -9.93 14.89
CA ASN A 191 23.08 -10.11 15.22
C ASN A 191 23.93 -9.77 13.98
N GLY A 192 24.67 -8.65 14.05
CA GLY A 192 25.38 -8.06 12.90
C GLY A 192 26.74 -8.67 12.53
N LYS A 193 27.18 -8.33 11.31
CA LYS A 193 28.59 -8.09 10.89
C LYS A 193 28.66 -7.44 9.50
N ASP A 194 29.44 -6.36 9.43
CA ASP A 194 29.74 -5.49 8.27
C ASP A 194 30.56 -6.15 7.15
N VAL A 195 30.51 -5.60 5.90
CA VAL A 195 31.68 -5.19 5.05
C VAL A 195 31.21 -4.35 3.83
N ASP A 196 32.01 -3.32 3.50
CA ASP A 196 31.88 -2.16 2.59
C ASP A 196 31.96 -2.35 1.05
N GLY A 197 31.61 -1.27 0.32
CA GLY A 197 32.02 -0.91 -1.06
C GLY A 197 30.87 -0.44 -1.97
N GLU A 198 30.47 0.84 -2.05
CA GLU A 198 30.96 1.94 -2.95
C GLU A 198 30.63 1.75 -4.45
N THR A 199 29.63 2.49 -4.97
CA THR A 199 29.70 3.67 -5.91
C THR A 199 29.49 3.22 -7.39
N THR A 200 28.72 3.83 -8.30
CA THR A 200 28.28 5.21 -8.63
C THR A 200 27.14 5.16 -9.68
N GLY A 201 26.12 6.01 -9.62
CA GLY A 201 25.14 6.26 -10.71
C GLY A 201 25.56 7.37 -11.67
N THR A 202 24.78 7.75 -12.68
CA THR A 202 23.53 8.56 -12.70
C THR A 202 23.06 8.60 -14.18
N SER A 203 21.78 8.49 -14.59
CA SER A 203 20.66 9.46 -14.62
C SER A 203 21.01 10.81 -15.30
N GLN A 204 20.32 11.31 -16.35
CA GLN A 204 19.10 12.16 -16.27
C GLN A 204 18.72 12.74 -17.68
N THR A 205 17.47 12.61 -18.20
CA THR A 205 16.33 13.60 -18.38
C THR A 205 16.47 14.68 -19.48
N TRP A 206 15.44 15.10 -20.25
CA TRP A 206 14.11 15.71 -19.96
C TRP A 206 13.01 15.33 -21.02
N ALA A 207 11.72 15.08 -20.71
CA ALA A 207 10.53 15.88 -20.33
C ALA A 207 9.75 16.54 -21.50
N GLU A 208 8.49 16.11 -21.75
CA GLU A 208 7.30 16.99 -21.83
C GLU A 208 5.95 16.25 -22.03
N THR A 209 5.00 16.65 -21.19
CA THR A 209 3.52 16.67 -21.23
C THR A 209 2.75 15.68 -22.10
N THR A 210 2.15 14.66 -21.48
CA THR A 210 0.97 13.94 -21.98
C THR A 210 0.07 13.56 -20.81
N MET A 211 -1.23 13.84 -20.91
CA MET A 211 -2.23 13.39 -19.95
C MET A 211 -2.21 11.87 -19.86
N THR A 212 -1.61 11.37 -18.79
CA THR A 212 -1.45 9.96 -18.48
C THR A 212 -1.82 9.79 -17.02
N PHE A 213 -2.72 8.85 -16.73
CA PHE A 213 -2.79 8.27 -15.39
C PHE A 213 -1.48 7.49 -15.21
N SER A 214 -0.50 8.17 -14.64
CA SER A 214 0.79 7.61 -14.26
C SER A 214 0.64 6.90 -12.93
N GLU A 215 0.28 5.62 -12.94
CA GLU A 215 0.64 4.74 -11.83
C GLU A 215 2.13 4.39 -12.00
N GLU A 216 2.97 5.00 -11.16
CA GLU A 216 4.38 4.62 -11.05
C GLU A 216 4.45 3.23 -10.42
N ALA A 217 5.12 2.31 -11.10
CA ALA A 217 5.51 1.04 -10.54
C ALA A 217 6.69 1.25 -9.58
N GLU A 218 6.50 0.96 -8.30
CA GLU A 218 7.62 0.74 -7.38
C GLU A 218 7.44 -0.55 -6.59
N CYS A 219 8.59 -1.23 -6.47
CA CYS A 219 8.77 -2.54 -5.90
C CYS A 219 8.59 -2.52 -4.39
N ASP A 220 7.84 -3.48 -3.88
CA ASP A 220 7.88 -3.89 -2.49
C ASP A 220 8.49 -5.30 -2.40
N ASN A 221 9.21 -5.54 -1.30
CA ASN A 221 9.62 -6.84 -0.82
C ASN A 221 9.11 -7.03 0.60
N LEU A 222 8.70 -8.24 1.00
CA LEU A 222 9.46 -9.05 1.96
C LEU A 222 8.70 -10.36 2.22
N SER A 223 9.39 -11.50 2.07
CA SER A 223 9.56 -12.43 3.20
C SER A 223 10.58 -13.53 2.88
N GLU A 224 11.39 -13.91 3.87
CA GLU A 224 11.89 -15.27 4.02
C GLU A 224 11.64 -15.81 5.44
N ASN A 225 10.85 -16.89 5.44
CA ASN A 225 11.04 -18.20 6.07
C ASN A 225 11.40 -18.34 7.56
N LEU A 226 10.52 -19.05 8.27
CA LEU A 226 10.91 -20.07 9.24
C LEU A 226 10.53 -21.44 8.67
N SER A 227 11.53 -22.31 8.54
CA SER A 227 11.34 -23.75 8.40
C SER A 227 11.67 -24.42 9.73
N SER A 228 10.72 -25.17 10.28
CA SER A 228 10.95 -26.43 11.02
C SER A 228 9.62 -27.07 11.45
N ASN A 229 9.29 -28.17 10.76
CA ASN A 229 8.48 -29.33 11.11
C ASN A 229 7.42 -29.24 12.22
N SER A 230 6.15 -29.40 11.81
CA SER A 230 5.38 -30.59 12.17
C SER A 230 4.36 -30.92 11.08
N GLU A 231 4.48 -32.11 10.51
CA GLU A 231 3.55 -32.65 9.51
C GLU A 231 2.18 -32.88 10.16
N MET A 232 1.17 -32.12 9.75
CA MET A 232 -0.20 -32.64 9.72
C MET A 232 -0.75 -32.46 8.31
N VAL A 233 -0.68 -33.58 7.58
CA VAL A 233 -1.16 -33.75 6.22
C VAL A 233 -2.68 -33.59 6.19
N HIS A 234 -3.17 -32.49 5.64
CA HIS A 234 -4.49 -32.45 5.00
C HIS A 234 -4.30 -32.26 3.50
N GLN A 235 -4.17 -33.40 2.81
CA GLN A 235 -4.23 -33.50 1.36
C GLN A 235 -5.60 -33.04 0.85
N SER A 236 -5.61 -31.95 0.10
CA SER A 236 -6.45 -31.84 -1.09
C SER A 236 -5.61 -31.29 -2.23
N SER A 237 -4.67 -32.10 -2.72
CA SER A 237 -3.95 -31.84 -3.95
C SER A 237 -4.92 -31.91 -5.13
N SER A 238 -5.29 -30.77 -5.72
CA SER A 238 -5.90 -30.76 -7.04
C SER A 238 -4.85 -31.26 -8.04
N VAL A 239 -5.01 -32.51 -8.48
CA VAL A 239 -4.17 -33.11 -9.52
C VAL A 239 -4.24 -32.25 -10.78
N TYR A 240 -3.09 -31.81 -11.29
CA TYR A 240 -2.99 -31.07 -12.55
C TYR A 240 -3.15 -32.02 -13.73
N GLU A 241 -4.29 -31.97 -14.42
CA GLU A 241 -4.49 -32.69 -15.68
C GLU A 241 -3.81 -31.92 -16.83
N PRO A 242 -2.96 -32.58 -17.65
CA PRO A 242 -2.44 -31.98 -18.88
C PRO A 242 -3.62 -31.61 -19.80
N LYS A 243 -3.85 -30.33 -20.02
CA LYS A 243 -4.88 -29.86 -20.95
C LYS A 243 -4.32 -29.90 -22.37
N GLU A 244 -5.05 -30.50 -23.30
CA GLU A 244 -4.74 -30.41 -24.72
C GLU A 244 -5.04 -28.99 -25.24
N ALA A 245 -4.22 -28.54 -26.19
CA ALA A 245 -4.40 -27.24 -26.83
C ALA A 245 -5.62 -27.25 -27.74
N ARG A 246 -6.46 -26.22 -27.64
CA ARG A 246 -7.55 -26.01 -28.60
C ARG A 246 -7.02 -25.52 -29.95
N SER A 247 -7.80 -25.72 -31.02
CA SER A 247 -7.42 -25.32 -32.37
C SER A 247 -7.04 -23.84 -32.47
N TYR A 248 -7.84 -22.95 -31.86
CA TYR A 248 -7.51 -21.52 -31.85
C TYR A 248 -6.24 -21.19 -31.03
N GLN A 249 -5.88 -22.00 -30.03
CA GLN A 249 -4.67 -21.78 -29.23
C GLN A 249 -3.42 -22.19 -30.02
N THR A 250 -3.51 -23.28 -30.79
CA THR A 250 -2.49 -23.71 -31.74
C THR A 250 -2.30 -22.68 -32.85
N GLU A 251 -3.39 -22.16 -33.41
CA GLU A 251 -3.37 -21.06 -34.39
C GLU A 251 -2.61 -19.83 -33.84
N LEU A 252 -2.93 -19.42 -32.61
CA LEU A 252 -2.26 -18.28 -31.98
C LEU A 252 -0.75 -18.51 -31.77
N ALA A 253 -0.35 -19.73 -31.42
CA ALA A 253 1.04 -20.10 -31.15
C ALA A 253 1.89 -20.26 -32.42
N GLN A 254 1.27 -20.64 -33.55
CA GLN A 254 1.99 -21.09 -34.74
C GLN A 254 3.07 -20.12 -35.26
N PRO A 255 2.83 -18.79 -35.34
CA PRO A 255 3.87 -17.87 -35.81
C PRO A 255 5.09 -17.82 -34.88
N ALA A 256 4.87 -17.92 -33.57
CA ALA A 256 5.95 -17.96 -32.57
C ALA A 256 6.67 -19.31 -32.58
N ILE A 257 5.94 -20.41 -32.75
CA ILE A 257 6.51 -21.76 -32.95
C ILE A 257 7.46 -21.77 -34.16
N ASN A 258 7.12 -21.04 -35.22
CA ASN A 258 7.97 -20.88 -36.42
C ASN A 258 9.19 -19.95 -36.20
N GLY A 259 9.46 -19.52 -34.96
CA GLY A 259 10.61 -18.68 -34.60
C GLY A 259 10.44 -17.19 -34.90
N LYS A 260 9.24 -16.71 -35.27
CA LYS A 260 9.00 -15.29 -35.54
C LYS A 260 8.73 -14.52 -34.25
N ASN A 261 9.21 -13.29 -34.16
CA ASN A 261 8.80 -12.36 -33.11
C ASN A 261 7.32 -12.04 -33.26
N THR A 262 6.52 -12.44 -32.28
CA THR A 262 5.06 -12.53 -32.45
C THR A 262 4.32 -11.76 -31.36
N LEU A 263 3.36 -10.95 -31.78
CA LEU A 263 2.46 -10.23 -30.90
C LEU A 263 1.09 -10.90 -30.91
N ILE A 264 0.77 -11.60 -29.82
CA ILE A 264 -0.46 -12.37 -29.66
C ILE A 264 -1.53 -11.49 -29.04
N CYS A 265 -2.58 -11.18 -29.81
CA CYS A 265 -3.74 -10.48 -29.32
C CYS A 265 -4.96 -11.40 -29.31
N ALA A 266 -5.36 -11.76 -28.09
CA ALA A 266 -6.52 -12.60 -27.86
C ALA A 266 -7.26 -12.13 -26.60
N PRO A 267 -8.60 -12.20 -26.57
CA PRO A 267 -9.36 -11.67 -25.45
C PRO A 267 -8.97 -12.26 -24.08
N THR A 268 -9.24 -11.53 -23.00
CA THR A 268 -9.05 -12.05 -21.64
C THR A 268 -9.87 -13.32 -21.42
N GLY A 269 -9.26 -14.33 -20.82
CA GLY A 269 -9.88 -15.65 -20.61
C GLY A 269 -9.65 -16.67 -21.75
N SER A 270 -9.12 -16.28 -22.92
CA SER A 270 -8.84 -17.24 -24.01
C SER A 270 -7.71 -18.24 -23.72
N GLY A 271 -7.00 -18.08 -22.60
CA GLY A 271 -5.87 -18.92 -22.22
C GLY A 271 -4.54 -18.47 -22.84
N LYS A 272 -4.28 -17.17 -22.96
CA LYS A 272 -2.99 -16.62 -23.43
C LYS A 272 -1.78 -17.21 -22.68
N THR A 273 -1.87 -17.38 -21.36
CA THR A 273 -0.85 -18.09 -20.57
C THR A 273 -0.60 -19.50 -21.09
N PHE A 274 -1.64 -20.25 -21.44
CA PHE A 274 -1.48 -21.61 -21.97
C PHE A 274 -0.83 -21.60 -23.36
N VAL A 275 -1.16 -20.62 -24.21
CA VAL A 275 -0.46 -20.40 -25.49
C VAL A 275 1.04 -20.13 -25.25
N ALA A 276 1.38 -19.34 -24.22
CA ALA A 276 2.77 -19.11 -23.83
C ALA A 276 3.47 -20.41 -23.38
N LEU A 277 2.80 -21.26 -22.60
CA LEU A 277 3.34 -22.58 -22.22
C LEU A 277 3.63 -23.44 -23.46
N LEU A 278 2.73 -23.47 -24.44
CA LEU A 278 2.91 -24.22 -25.69
C LEU A 278 4.12 -23.72 -26.50
N ILE A 279 4.28 -22.39 -26.60
CA ILE A 279 5.43 -21.77 -27.27
C ILE A 279 6.72 -22.11 -26.52
N CYS A 280 6.74 -21.97 -25.20
CA CYS A 280 7.92 -22.31 -24.38
C CYS A 280 8.30 -23.78 -24.52
N GLU A 281 7.33 -24.68 -24.47
CA GLU A 281 7.58 -26.11 -24.62
C GLU A 281 8.21 -26.43 -25.98
N HIS A 282 7.63 -25.92 -27.06
CA HIS A 282 8.18 -26.11 -28.40
C HIS A 282 9.57 -25.49 -28.54
N HIS A 283 9.79 -24.30 -27.98
CA HIS A 283 11.08 -23.62 -28.01
C HIS A 283 12.18 -24.41 -27.30
N LEU A 284 11.89 -24.94 -26.11
CA LEU A 284 12.84 -25.75 -25.33
C LEU A 284 13.15 -27.10 -26.00
N GLN A 285 12.21 -27.68 -26.76
CA GLN A 285 12.39 -28.96 -27.45
C GLN A 285 13.18 -28.85 -28.76
N ASN A 286 13.13 -27.70 -29.43
CA ASN A 286 13.71 -27.52 -30.78
C ASN A 286 15.03 -26.74 -30.79
N VAL A 287 15.75 -26.75 -29.66
CA VAL A 287 17.05 -26.08 -29.54
C VAL A 287 18.13 -26.89 -30.28
N PRO A 288 18.99 -26.27 -31.09
CA PRO A 288 20.10 -26.95 -31.74
C PRO A 288 21.01 -27.68 -30.74
N SER A 289 21.47 -28.88 -31.10
CA SER A 289 22.32 -29.71 -30.23
C SER A 289 23.56 -28.95 -29.75
N GLY A 290 23.71 -28.83 -28.42
CA GLY A 290 24.84 -28.13 -27.78
C GLY A 290 24.53 -26.72 -27.28
N GLN A 291 23.38 -26.15 -27.61
CA GLN A 291 22.89 -24.90 -26.99
C GLN A 291 21.87 -25.21 -25.89
N LYS A 292 21.91 -24.44 -24.80
CA LYS A 292 20.86 -24.45 -23.78
C LYS A 292 19.91 -23.31 -24.05
N ALA A 293 18.62 -23.59 -24.22
CA ALA A 293 17.63 -22.53 -24.25
C ALA A 293 17.40 -21.98 -22.83
N LYS A 294 17.15 -20.69 -22.79
CA LYS A 294 16.76 -19.98 -21.59
C LYS A 294 15.59 -19.05 -21.90
N VAL A 295 14.55 -19.14 -21.08
CA VAL A 295 13.30 -18.42 -21.27
C VAL A 295 13.10 -17.45 -20.10
N VAL A 296 12.71 -16.22 -20.41
CA VAL A 296 12.24 -15.27 -19.40
C VAL A 296 10.79 -14.90 -19.66
N PHE A 297 9.96 -14.99 -18.61
CA PHE A 297 8.58 -14.52 -18.60
C PHE A 297 8.48 -13.27 -17.75
N LEU A 298 8.11 -12.15 -18.36
CA LEU A 298 8.00 -10.86 -17.71
C LEU A 298 6.54 -10.56 -17.36
N ALA A 299 6.30 -10.30 -16.07
CA ALA A 299 4.99 -9.92 -15.55
C ALA A 299 5.06 -8.54 -14.86
N THR A 300 4.07 -7.68 -15.13
CA THR A 300 4.06 -6.29 -14.64
C THR A 300 3.75 -6.19 -13.16
N LYS A 301 2.74 -6.94 -12.67
CA LYS A 301 2.25 -6.89 -11.28
C LYS A 301 2.71 -8.10 -10.47
N VAL A 302 3.01 -7.92 -9.18
CA VAL A 302 3.47 -9.01 -8.29
C VAL A 302 2.47 -10.19 -8.17
N PRO A 303 1.15 -9.97 -8.01
CA PRO A 303 0.19 -11.09 -8.01
C PRO A 303 0.22 -11.91 -9.29
N VAL A 304 0.43 -11.24 -10.43
CA VAL A 304 0.51 -11.88 -11.74
C VAL A 304 1.80 -12.68 -11.83
N TYR A 305 2.92 -12.09 -11.44
CA TYR A 305 4.20 -12.79 -11.33
C TYR A 305 4.08 -14.09 -10.51
N GLU A 306 3.47 -14.05 -9.31
CA GLU A 306 3.32 -15.25 -8.47
C GLU A 306 2.47 -16.32 -9.16
N GLN A 307 1.36 -15.90 -9.76
CA GLN A 307 0.47 -16.78 -10.49
C GLN A 307 1.20 -17.46 -11.65
N GLN A 308 1.90 -16.69 -12.47
CA GLN A 308 2.62 -17.23 -13.63
C GLN A 308 3.78 -18.13 -13.17
N LYS A 309 4.55 -17.74 -12.15
CA LYS A 309 5.59 -18.59 -11.54
C LYS A 309 5.03 -19.96 -11.17
N ASN A 310 3.90 -20.00 -10.46
CA ASN A 310 3.30 -21.27 -10.04
C ASN A 310 2.81 -22.12 -11.24
N VAL A 311 2.20 -21.49 -12.25
CA VAL A 311 1.73 -22.19 -13.46
C VAL A 311 2.89 -22.79 -14.25
N PHE A 312 3.96 -22.01 -14.49
CA PHE A 312 5.14 -22.49 -15.19
C PHE A 312 5.84 -23.60 -14.41
N ARG A 313 5.98 -23.43 -13.08
CA ARG A 313 6.58 -24.43 -12.19
C ARG A 313 5.86 -25.77 -12.27
N GLN A 314 4.53 -25.76 -12.07
CA GLN A 314 3.70 -26.97 -12.15
C GLN A 314 3.77 -27.65 -13.54
N HIS A 315 3.87 -26.88 -14.63
CA HIS A 315 3.89 -27.43 -15.98
C HIS A 315 5.24 -28.05 -16.38
N PHE A 316 6.35 -27.40 -16.01
CA PHE A 316 7.69 -27.71 -16.54
C PHE A 316 8.60 -28.50 -15.60
N GLU A 317 8.49 -28.39 -14.26
CA GLU A 317 9.35 -29.16 -13.33
C GLU A 317 9.20 -30.67 -13.53
N ARG A 318 7.97 -31.13 -13.75
CA ARG A 318 7.67 -32.54 -14.04
C ARG A 318 8.30 -33.07 -15.34
N ARG A 319 8.77 -32.17 -16.21
CA ARG A 319 9.44 -32.47 -17.48
C ARG A 319 10.96 -32.33 -17.38
N GLY A 320 11.49 -32.05 -16.19
CA GLY A 320 12.92 -31.96 -15.92
C GLY A 320 13.55 -30.58 -16.13
N TYR A 321 12.75 -29.53 -16.33
CA TYR A 321 13.27 -28.16 -16.45
C TYR A 321 13.28 -27.45 -15.10
N SER A 322 14.30 -26.63 -14.85
CA SER A 322 14.37 -25.80 -13.65
C SER A 322 13.61 -24.49 -13.84
N VAL A 323 12.66 -24.22 -12.94
CA VAL A 323 11.81 -23.02 -12.97
C VAL A 323 11.98 -22.23 -11.69
N GLN A 324 12.49 -21.01 -11.80
CA GLN A 324 12.60 -20.08 -10.68
C GLN A 324 11.95 -18.75 -11.02
N GLY A 325 11.68 -17.94 -10.00
CA GLY A 325 11.21 -16.58 -10.22
C GLY A 325 11.79 -15.63 -9.20
N ILE A 326 11.99 -14.39 -9.65
CA ILE A 326 12.43 -13.27 -8.82
C ILE A 326 11.44 -12.13 -9.02
N CYS A 327 10.83 -11.65 -7.94
CA CYS A 327 10.12 -10.37 -7.91
C CYS A 327 10.86 -9.40 -7.01
N GLY A 328 10.34 -8.17 -6.86
CA GLY A 328 10.85 -7.15 -5.95
C GLY A 328 11.26 -7.86 -4.68
N GLU A 329 10.28 -8.30 -3.88
CA GLU A 329 10.23 -9.62 -3.23
C GLU A 329 11.52 -10.16 -2.65
N THR A 330 12.14 -10.91 -3.54
CA THR A 330 13.13 -11.93 -3.27
C THR A 330 14.51 -11.48 -3.72
N VAL A 331 14.62 -10.33 -4.40
CA VAL A 331 15.88 -9.89 -5.02
C VAL A 331 16.98 -9.64 -3.99
N ALA A 332 16.63 -9.21 -2.77
CA ALA A 332 17.59 -8.92 -1.71
C ALA A 332 18.25 -10.18 -1.14
N ASN A 333 17.57 -11.33 -1.21
CA ASN A 333 18.02 -12.58 -0.58
C ASN A 333 18.66 -13.54 -1.59
N VAL A 334 18.68 -13.18 -2.87
CA VAL A 334 19.08 -14.12 -3.93
C VAL A 334 19.97 -13.42 -4.96
N SER A 335 21.06 -14.07 -5.33
CA SER A 335 21.91 -13.61 -6.44
C SER A 335 21.17 -13.77 -7.77
N VAL A 336 20.80 -12.65 -8.40
CA VAL A 336 20.09 -12.64 -9.69
C VAL A 336 20.91 -13.34 -10.77
N GLU A 337 22.24 -13.22 -10.74
CA GLU A 337 23.15 -13.89 -11.68
C GLU A 337 23.00 -15.41 -11.62
N HIS A 338 23.12 -16.01 -10.43
CA HIS A 338 23.02 -17.45 -10.25
C HIS A 338 21.62 -17.96 -10.63
N VAL A 339 20.56 -17.27 -10.21
CA VAL A 339 19.19 -17.67 -10.59
C VAL A 339 19.02 -17.68 -12.11
N ILE A 340 19.53 -16.67 -12.79
CA ILE A 340 19.42 -16.63 -14.25
C ILE A 340 20.30 -17.70 -14.87
N GLN A 341 21.52 -17.95 -14.40
CA GLN A 341 22.42 -18.94 -14.99
C GLN A 341 21.93 -20.38 -14.77
N ASP A 342 21.47 -20.71 -13.57
CA ASP A 342 21.18 -22.09 -13.12
C ASP A 342 19.80 -22.60 -13.56
N ASN A 343 18.90 -21.72 -14.00
CA ASN A 343 17.53 -22.08 -14.37
C ASN A 343 17.26 -22.01 -15.88
N ASP A 344 16.37 -22.86 -16.38
CA ASP A 344 15.95 -22.87 -17.79
C ASP A 344 14.85 -21.84 -18.04
N ILE A 345 13.94 -21.67 -17.07
CA ILE A 345 12.81 -20.75 -17.14
C ILE A 345 12.84 -19.83 -15.93
N ILE A 346 12.81 -18.52 -16.18
CA ILE A 346 12.81 -17.50 -15.14
C ILE A 346 11.58 -16.61 -15.30
N VAL A 347 10.74 -16.54 -14.27
CA VAL A 347 9.66 -15.54 -14.20
C VAL A 347 10.19 -14.31 -13.47
N LEU A 348 10.04 -13.10 -14.03
CA LEU A 348 10.58 -11.87 -13.45
C LEU A 348 9.58 -10.71 -13.50
N THR A 349 9.73 -9.76 -12.56
CA THR A 349 9.25 -8.40 -12.81
C THR A 349 10.29 -7.64 -13.65
N PRO A 350 9.87 -6.81 -14.62
CA PRO A 350 10.79 -6.23 -15.60
C PRO A 350 11.83 -5.28 -15.00
N GLN A 351 11.51 -4.63 -13.87
CA GLN A 351 12.43 -3.71 -13.19
C GLN A 351 13.69 -4.43 -12.68
N ILE A 352 13.58 -5.70 -12.25
CA ILE A 352 14.73 -6.48 -11.77
C ILE A 352 15.71 -6.74 -12.90
N LEU A 353 15.20 -7.14 -14.06
CA LEU A 353 16.01 -7.38 -15.23
C LEU A 353 16.72 -6.08 -15.67
N LEU A 354 16.00 -4.95 -15.65
CA LEU A 354 16.57 -3.65 -15.96
C LEU A 354 17.67 -3.24 -14.96
N ASN A 355 17.42 -3.38 -13.66
CA ASN A 355 18.40 -3.09 -12.61
C ASN A 355 19.64 -3.98 -12.75
N SER A 356 19.45 -5.25 -13.07
CA SER A 356 20.56 -6.21 -13.25
C SER A 356 21.44 -5.87 -14.45
N ILE A 357 20.85 -5.34 -15.54
CA ILE A 357 21.62 -4.87 -16.69
C ILE A 357 22.34 -3.56 -16.36
N ASN A 358 21.69 -2.63 -15.64
CA ASN A 358 22.28 -1.33 -15.30
C ASN A 358 23.41 -1.43 -14.27
N THR A 359 23.30 -2.36 -13.31
CA THR A 359 24.33 -2.64 -12.30
C THR A 359 25.48 -3.50 -12.83
N GLY A 360 25.37 -4.01 -14.07
CA GLY A 360 26.40 -4.82 -14.71
C GLY A 360 26.38 -6.31 -14.32
N ILE A 361 25.42 -6.75 -13.49
CA ILE A 361 25.21 -8.17 -13.15
C ILE A 361 24.93 -8.99 -14.42
N LEU A 362 24.11 -8.45 -15.33
CA LEU A 362 23.87 -9.04 -16.65
C LEU A 362 24.51 -8.20 -17.74
N LYS A 363 25.50 -8.78 -18.44
CA LYS A 363 26.23 -8.11 -19.52
C LYS A 363 25.43 -8.00 -20.82
N SER A 364 24.57 -8.97 -21.11
CA SER A 364 23.80 -9.01 -22.37
C SER A 364 22.47 -9.73 -22.22
N LEU A 365 21.48 -9.33 -23.03
CA LEU A 365 20.21 -10.04 -23.19
C LEU A 365 20.35 -11.36 -23.97
N SER A 366 21.48 -11.58 -24.66
CA SER A 366 21.79 -12.82 -25.39
C SER A 366 21.86 -14.07 -24.51
N ILE A 367 21.85 -13.92 -23.18
CA ILE A 367 21.69 -15.04 -22.25
C ILE A 367 20.33 -15.72 -22.41
N PHE A 368 19.31 -14.97 -22.85
CA PHE A 368 17.98 -15.50 -23.14
C PHE A 368 17.87 -15.87 -24.62
N THR A 369 17.09 -16.91 -24.87
CA THR A 369 16.72 -17.34 -26.23
C THR A 369 15.27 -16.99 -26.57
N LEU A 370 14.43 -16.76 -25.56
CA LEU A 370 13.02 -16.36 -25.68
C LEU A 370 12.65 -15.41 -24.53
N MET A 371 12.03 -14.29 -24.85
CA MET A 371 11.47 -13.33 -23.90
C MET A 371 9.96 -13.20 -24.13
N ILE A 372 9.17 -13.47 -23.09
CA ILE A 372 7.72 -13.36 -23.11
C ILE A 372 7.30 -12.15 -22.28
N PHE A 373 6.56 -11.23 -22.90
CA PHE A 373 6.04 -10.03 -22.27
C PHE A 373 4.54 -10.18 -22.03
N ASP A 374 4.13 -10.32 -20.77
CA ASP A 374 2.71 -10.30 -20.40
C ASP A 374 2.19 -8.85 -20.32
N GLU A 375 0.96 -8.64 -20.77
CA GLU A 375 0.36 -7.31 -20.98
C GLU A 375 1.31 -6.35 -21.75
N CYS A 376 1.82 -6.84 -22.89
CA CYS A 376 2.89 -6.20 -23.66
C CYS A 376 2.53 -4.82 -24.25
N HIS A 377 1.26 -4.44 -24.25
CA HIS A 377 0.81 -3.09 -24.63
C HIS A 377 1.41 -1.98 -23.74
N ASN A 378 1.93 -2.34 -22.57
CA ASN A 378 2.69 -1.46 -21.69
C ASN A 378 4.07 -1.05 -22.25
N THR A 379 4.51 -1.57 -23.39
CA THR A 379 5.83 -1.26 -24.00
C THR A 379 5.83 0.10 -24.68
N THR A 380 5.57 1.16 -23.91
CA THR A 380 5.55 2.55 -24.38
C THR A 380 6.16 3.48 -23.32
N GLY A 381 6.59 4.68 -23.72
CA GLY A 381 7.09 5.71 -22.81
C GLY A 381 8.26 5.24 -21.93
N ASN A 382 8.18 5.51 -20.63
CA ASN A 382 9.21 5.13 -19.64
C ASN A 382 8.93 3.79 -18.95
N HIS A 383 7.94 3.02 -19.42
CA HIS A 383 7.64 1.73 -18.80
C HIS A 383 8.85 0.78 -18.89
N PRO A 384 9.15 -0.03 -17.85
CA PRO A 384 10.33 -0.90 -17.84
C PRO A 384 10.48 -1.80 -19.06
N TYR A 385 9.39 -2.27 -19.67
CA TYR A 385 9.43 -3.02 -20.93
C TYR A 385 10.06 -2.22 -22.07
N ASN A 386 9.69 -0.94 -22.23
CA ASN A 386 10.21 -0.12 -23.32
C ASN A 386 11.70 0.20 -23.10
N VAL A 387 12.12 0.40 -21.85
CA VAL A 387 13.53 0.61 -21.49
C VAL A 387 14.35 -0.67 -21.72
N LEU A 388 13.79 -1.83 -21.45
CA LEU A 388 14.41 -3.13 -21.74
C LEU A 388 14.54 -3.37 -23.25
N MET A 389 13.46 -3.17 -24.00
CA MET A 389 13.45 -3.33 -25.45
C MET A 389 14.32 -2.30 -26.17
N THR A 390 14.51 -1.13 -25.56
CA THR A 390 15.50 -0.15 -26.00
C THR A 390 16.91 -0.75 -26.02
N LYS A 391 17.33 -1.44 -24.96
CA LYS A 391 18.64 -2.11 -24.90
C LYS A 391 18.72 -3.26 -25.91
N TYR A 392 17.63 -4.03 -26.07
CA TYR A 392 17.52 -5.05 -27.11
C TYR A 392 17.74 -4.47 -28.53
N LEU A 393 17.09 -3.35 -28.86
CA LEU A 393 17.23 -2.70 -30.16
C LEU A 393 18.62 -2.07 -30.35
N GLU A 394 19.22 -1.52 -29.30
CA GLU A 394 20.62 -1.06 -29.33
C GLU A 394 21.55 -2.22 -29.72
N GLN A 395 21.44 -3.38 -29.06
CA GLN A 395 22.21 -4.58 -29.41
C GLN A 395 21.95 -5.04 -30.85
N LYS A 396 20.68 -5.04 -31.30
CA LYS A 396 20.29 -5.40 -32.67
C LYS A 396 21.01 -4.57 -33.73
N PHE A 397 21.18 -3.27 -33.49
CA PHE A 397 21.78 -2.35 -34.46
C PHE A 397 23.29 -2.20 -34.30
N ASP A 398 23.80 -2.25 -33.08
CA ASP A 398 25.21 -1.96 -32.78
C ASP A 398 26.08 -3.23 -32.76
N SER A 399 25.47 -4.40 -32.52
CA SER A 399 26.17 -5.69 -32.43
C SER A 399 25.37 -6.78 -33.16
N PRO A 400 25.22 -6.70 -34.50
CA PRO A 400 24.42 -7.63 -35.29
C PRO A 400 24.96 -9.08 -35.30
N ALA A 401 26.17 -9.30 -34.78
CA ALA A 401 26.75 -10.62 -34.60
C ALA A 401 26.20 -11.34 -33.35
N ASP A 402 25.61 -10.61 -32.40
CA ASP A 402 25.05 -11.18 -31.18
C ASP A 402 23.69 -11.85 -31.47
N GLN A 403 23.52 -13.06 -30.96
CA GLN A 403 22.23 -13.74 -31.02
C GLN A 403 21.26 -13.07 -30.06
N LEU A 404 20.14 -12.57 -30.58
CA LEU A 404 19.07 -11.97 -29.79
C LEU A 404 17.97 -12.98 -29.49
N PRO A 405 17.30 -12.86 -28.32
CA PRO A 405 16.17 -13.71 -28.00
C PRO A 405 14.99 -13.45 -28.94
N GLN A 406 14.21 -14.51 -29.21
CA GLN A 406 12.89 -14.36 -29.79
C GLN A 406 11.98 -13.57 -28.83
N ILE A 407 11.14 -12.69 -29.36
CA ILE A 407 10.19 -11.87 -28.60
C ILE A 407 8.76 -12.35 -28.81
N VAL A 408 8.04 -12.61 -27.72
CA VAL A 408 6.60 -12.89 -27.73
C VAL A 408 5.87 -11.92 -26.81
N GLY A 409 4.95 -11.14 -27.35
CA GLY A 409 4.08 -10.26 -26.57
C GLY A 409 2.69 -10.83 -26.42
N LEU A 410 2.11 -10.79 -25.21
CA LEU A 410 0.75 -11.20 -24.93
C LEU A 410 -0.09 -9.99 -24.55
N THR A 411 -1.24 -9.79 -25.19
CA THR A 411 -2.19 -8.74 -24.80
C THR A 411 -3.63 -9.11 -25.10
N ALA A 412 -4.57 -8.49 -24.38
CA ALA A 412 -6.00 -8.54 -24.71
C ALA A 412 -6.44 -7.49 -25.74
N SER A 413 -5.68 -6.39 -25.86
CA SER A 413 -5.98 -5.25 -26.71
C SER A 413 -4.69 -4.47 -26.99
N PHE A 414 -4.56 -3.89 -28.19
CA PHE A 414 -3.45 -2.99 -28.51
C PHE A 414 -3.69 -1.57 -28.00
N GLY A 415 -4.96 -1.22 -27.76
CA GLY A 415 -5.37 0.16 -27.61
C GLY A 415 -5.29 0.91 -28.95
N VAL A 416 -5.63 2.20 -28.90
CA VAL A 416 -5.57 3.11 -30.06
C VAL A 416 -4.82 4.41 -29.73
N GLY A 417 -4.25 4.53 -28.53
CA GLY A 417 -3.71 5.78 -28.03
C GLY A 417 -4.69 6.96 -28.17
N ASN A 418 -4.22 8.04 -28.78
CA ASN A 418 -5.00 9.23 -29.10
C ASN A 418 -5.55 9.23 -30.53
N ALA A 419 -5.48 8.10 -31.24
CA ALA A 419 -5.95 8.00 -32.61
C ALA A 419 -7.46 8.28 -32.72
N THR A 420 -7.80 9.01 -33.78
CA THR A 420 -9.17 9.33 -34.19
C THR A 420 -9.55 8.65 -35.51
N THR A 421 -8.56 8.20 -36.28
CA THR A 421 -8.74 7.51 -37.57
C THR A 421 -8.13 6.10 -37.57
N ILE A 422 -8.54 5.28 -38.55
CA ILE A 422 -8.00 3.93 -38.73
C ILE A 422 -6.50 4.01 -39.07
N GLU A 423 -6.09 4.97 -39.89
CA GLU A 423 -4.70 5.18 -40.30
C GLU A 423 -3.81 5.55 -39.11
N GLU A 424 -4.27 6.45 -38.25
CA GLU A 424 -3.57 6.78 -36.99
C GLU A 424 -3.50 5.56 -36.06
N THR A 425 -4.54 4.73 -36.04
CA THR A 425 -4.57 3.49 -35.26
C THR A 425 -3.57 2.46 -35.80
N ILE A 426 -3.46 2.33 -37.13
CA ILE A 426 -2.44 1.50 -37.78
C ILE A 426 -1.04 1.99 -37.37
N GLU A 427 -0.79 3.30 -37.42
CA GLU A 427 0.49 3.88 -37.00
C GLU A 427 0.80 3.61 -35.52
N HIS A 428 -0.20 3.72 -34.65
CA HIS A 428 -0.08 3.39 -33.23
C HIS A 428 0.30 1.92 -33.01
N ILE A 429 -0.40 0.99 -33.65
CA ILE A 429 -0.11 -0.45 -33.55
C ILE A 429 1.28 -0.76 -34.13
N CYS A 430 1.66 -0.16 -35.26
CA CYS A 430 3.00 -0.30 -35.84
C CYS A 430 4.09 0.21 -34.91
N THR A 431 3.84 1.30 -34.19
CA THR A 431 4.78 1.86 -33.21
C THR A 431 4.97 0.90 -32.04
N LEU A 432 3.89 0.31 -31.51
CA LEU A 432 4.01 -0.72 -30.48
C LEU A 432 4.79 -1.95 -30.98
N CYS A 433 4.48 -2.40 -32.20
CA CYS A 433 5.18 -3.50 -32.85
C CYS A 433 6.67 -3.19 -33.07
N SER A 434 7.01 -1.93 -33.36
CA SER A 434 8.40 -1.51 -33.57
C SER A 434 9.20 -1.47 -32.27
N CYS A 435 8.58 -1.04 -31.18
CA CYS A 435 9.15 -1.11 -29.83
C CYS A 435 9.48 -2.56 -29.41
N LEU A 436 8.62 -3.53 -29.74
CA LEU A 436 8.79 -4.94 -29.38
C LEU A 436 9.53 -5.78 -30.44
N ASP A 437 9.95 -5.18 -31.55
CA ASP A 437 10.56 -5.86 -32.70
C ASP A 437 9.71 -7.00 -33.29
N ILE A 438 8.41 -6.76 -33.43
CA ILE A 438 7.43 -7.74 -33.88
C ILE A 438 7.48 -7.92 -35.40
N GLN A 439 7.39 -9.18 -35.83
CA GLN A 439 7.30 -9.59 -37.23
C GLN A 439 5.88 -10.00 -37.62
N VAL A 440 5.09 -10.57 -36.70
CA VAL A 440 3.73 -11.05 -36.97
C VAL A 440 2.78 -10.68 -35.84
N ILE A 441 1.60 -10.18 -36.21
CA ILE A 441 0.46 -10.01 -35.29
C ILE A 441 -0.43 -11.24 -35.39
N SER A 442 -0.50 -12.02 -34.30
CA SER A 442 -1.28 -13.25 -34.22
C SER A 442 -2.62 -13.01 -33.53
N THR A 443 -3.72 -13.28 -34.23
CA THR A 443 -5.10 -13.23 -33.74
C THR A 443 -5.87 -14.44 -34.25
N VAL A 444 -7.00 -14.79 -33.62
CA VAL A 444 -7.84 -15.90 -34.08
C VAL A 444 -8.63 -15.49 -35.32
N ARG A 445 -8.37 -16.16 -36.43
CA ARG A 445 -8.98 -15.92 -37.75
C ARG A 445 -9.72 -17.15 -38.25
N GLU A 446 -9.05 -18.29 -38.29
CA GLU A 446 -9.59 -19.53 -38.83
C GLU A 446 -10.54 -20.20 -37.84
N ASN A 447 -10.18 -20.20 -36.55
CA ASN A 447 -10.91 -20.90 -35.50
C ASN A 447 -11.79 -19.95 -34.66
N LYS A 448 -12.41 -18.94 -35.29
CA LYS A 448 -13.28 -17.97 -34.59
C LYS A 448 -14.45 -18.63 -33.88
N GLU A 449 -15.08 -19.61 -34.52
CA GLU A 449 -16.21 -20.35 -33.92
C GLU A 449 -15.81 -21.13 -32.66
N ASP A 450 -14.61 -21.72 -32.66
CA ASP A 450 -14.08 -22.44 -31.49
C ASP A 450 -13.84 -21.47 -30.32
N LEU A 451 -13.25 -20.30 -30.61
CA LEU A 451 -13.07 -19.25 -29.62
C LEU A 451 -14.41 -18.71 -29.08
N GLU A 452 -15.41 -18.50 -29.95
CA GLU A 452 -16.74 -17.99 -29.56
C GLU A 452 -17.53 -19.02 -28.74
N ARG A 453 -17.41 -20.31 -29.02
CA ARG A 453 -18.01 -21.37 -28.18
C ARG A 453 -17.38 -21.45 -26.80
N PHE A 454 -16.08 -21.21 -26.71
CA PHE A 454 -15.37 -21.18 -25.44
C PHE A 454 -15.61 -19.88 -24.66
N ARG A 455 -15.77 -18.77 -25.39
CA ARG A 455 -15.92 -17.43 -24.82
C ARG A 455 -17.35 -16.91 -24.97
N ASN A 456 -18.09 -16.89 -23.87
CA ASN A 456 -19.32 -16.11 -23.81
C ASN A 456 -18.95 -14.62 -23.78
N LYS A 457 -19.22 -13.89 -24.88
CA LYS A 457 -19.10 -12.43 -24.90
C LYS A 457 -20.26 -11.87 -24.07
N PRO A 458 -20.00 -11.12 -22.99
CA PRO A 458 -21.08 -10.64 -22.13
C PRO A 458 -21.97 -9.65 -22.89
N GLU A 459 -23.27 -9.73 -22.65
CA GLU A 459 -24.20 -8.71 -23.10
C GLU A 459 -23.90 -7.41 -22.33
N SER A 460 -23.58 -6.32 -23.05
CA SER A 460 -23.25 -5.04 -22.44
C SER A 460 -24.46 -4.10 -22.44
N VAL A 461 -25.00 -3.83 -21.24
CA VAL A 461 -26.19 -3.02 -21.04
C VAL A 461 -25.82 -1.75 -20.28
N VAL A 462 -26.31 -0.60 -20.74
CA VAL A 462 -26.20 0.66 -20.00
C VAL A 462 -27.51 0.89 -19.26
N ARG A 463 -27.43 1.03 -17.94
CA ARG A 463 -28.55 1.36 -17.04
C ARG A 463 -28.42 2.80 -16.62
N TRP A 464 -29.34 3.62 -17.14
CA TRP A 464 -29.45 5.02 -16.78
C TRP A 464 -30.23 5.13 -15.46
N VAL A 465 -29.61 5.74 -14.45
CA VAL A 465 -30.21 5.92 -13.14
C VAL A 465 -30.45 7.40 -12.86
N LYS A 466 -31.55 7.69 -12.15
CA LYS A 466 -31.85 9.05 -11.70
C LYS A 466 -30.93 9.46 -10.55
N MET A 467 -30.58 10.74 -10.50
CA MET A 467 -29.92 11.32 -9.34
C MET A 467 -30.95 11.60 -8.24
N ARG A 468 -30.49 11.80 -7.00
CA ARG A 468 -31.34 12.31 -5.92
C ARG A 468 -31.97 13.64 -6.34
N ALA A 469 -33.29 13.77 -6.14
CA ALA A 469 -34.02 14.97 -6.52
C ALA A 469 -33.65 16.18 -5.64
N GLN A 470 -33.37 15.93 -4.37
CA GLN A 470 -32.86 16.92 -3.40
C GLN A 470 -31.70 16.30 -2.64
N ASN A 471 -30.67 17.09 -2.35
CA ASN A 471 -29.52 16.63 -1.58
C ASN A 471 -29.17 17.70 -0.55
N HIS A 472 -29.97 17.76 0.52
CA HIS A 472 -29.78 18.72 1.61
C HIS A 472 -28.40 18.59 2.28
N PHE A 473 -27.83 17.39 2.32
CA PHE A 473 -26.45 17.18 2.75
C PHE A 473 -25.48 17.97 1.87
N ALA A 474 -25.61 17.87 0.54
CA ALA A 474 -24.77 18.62 -0.38
C ALA A 474 -24.94 20.14 -0.24
N ASP A 475 -26.15 20.62 0.03
CA ASP A 475 -26.40 22.05 0.27
C ASP A 475 -25.66 22.56 1.53
N ILE A 476 -25.73 21.82 2.64
CA ILE A 476 -25.05 22.17 3.90
C ILE A 476 -23.53 22.15 3.72
N ILE A 477 -22.98 21.07 3.14
CA ILE A 477 -21.54 20.96 2.89
C ILE A 477 -21.06 22.04 1.91
N SER A 478 -21.85 22.36 0.88
CA SER A 478 -21.55 23.48 -0.04
C SER A 478 -21.58 24.84 0.68
N GLY A 479 -22.43 25.00 1.68
CA GLY A 479 -22.43 26.14 2.61
C GLY A 479 -21.12 26.23 3.38
N LEU A 480 -20.71 25.16 4.05
CA LEU A 480 -19.45 25.09 4.79
C LEU A 480 -18.22 25.33 3.90
N MET A 481 -18.23 24.81 2.67
CA MET A 481 -17.18 25.08 1.68
C MET A 481 -17.14 26.57 1.31
N SER A 482 -18.30 27.19 1.09
CA SER A 482 -18.39 28.63 0.77
C SER A 482 -17.87 29.50 1.92
N GLU A 483 -18.23 29.16 3.16
CA GLU A 483 -17.75 29.85 4.36
C GLU A 483 -16.24 29.68 4.57
N THR A 484 -15.72 28.47 4.33
CA THR A 484 -14.29 28.18 4.42
C THR A 484 -13.51 28.97 3.36
N GLN A 485 -14.05 29.08 2.14
CA GLN A 485 -13.47 29.94 1.10
C GLN A 485 -13.52 31.43 1.48
N GLU A 486 -14.57 31.88 2.18
CA GLU A 486 -14.63 33.26 2.67
C GLU A 486 -13.61 33.53 3.77
N LEU A 487 -13.43 32.58 4.69
CA LEU A 487 -12.39 32.64 5.72
C LEU A 487 -10.99 32.69 5.09
N MET A 488 -10.75 31.86 4.08
CA MET A 488 -9.52 31.87 3.28
C MET A 488 -9.26 33.25 2.64
N ARG A 489 -10.30 33.92 2.10
CA ARG A 489 -10.19 35.28 1.54
C ARG A 489 -9.91 36.34 2.60
N LYS A 490 -10.41 36.17 3.83
CA LYS A 490 -10.12 37.07 4.97
C LYS A 490 -8.66 36.95 5.42
N ILE A 491 -8.08 35.75 5.35
CA ILE A 491 -6.68 35.49 5.71
C ILE A 491 -5.71 36.14 4.71
N TYR A 492 -6.01 36.04 3.40
CA TYR A 492 -5.20 36.66 2.37
C TYR A 492 -6.05 37.15 1.20
N SER A 493 -6.17 38.47 1.07
CA SER A 493 -6.90 39.15 -0.01
C SER A 493 -5.98 39.36 -1.21
N ALA A 494 -5.89 38.39 -2.11
CA ALA A 494 -5.23 38.60 -3.39
C ALA A 494 -6.08 38.04 -4.54
N ASP A 495 -6.10 38.77 -5.66
CA ASP A 495 -6.64 38.38 -6.97
C ASP A 495 -6.00 37.09 -7.53
N THR A 496 -5.02 36.52 -6.83
CA THR A 496 -4.23 35.33 -7.18
C THR A 496 -4.95 34.00 -6.92
N ILE A 497 -5.94 33.98 -6.01
CA ILE A 497 -6.80 32.80 -5.78
C ILE A 497 -7.90 32.84 -6.84
N SER A 498 -7.71 32.08 -7.93
CA SER A 498 -8.64 32.04 -9.06
C SER A 498 -10.06 31.77 -8.57
N GLN A 499 -11.02 32.61 -9.00
CA GLN A 499 -12.44 32.43 -8.68
C GLN A 499 -12.92 31.10 -9.25
N ILE A 500 -13.25 30.15 -8.38
CA ILE A 500 -13.96 28.92 -8.75
C ILE A 500 -15.43 29.07 -8.40
N LYS A 501 -16.31 28.59 -9.26
CA LYS A 501 -17.76 28.75 -9.06
C LYS A 501 -18.24 27.70 -8.06
N LYS A 502 -19.31 28.01 -7.32
CA LYS A 502 -19.97 27.04 -6.43
C LYS A 502 -20.40 25.76 -7.16
N ASN A 503 -20.72 25.87 -8.45
CA ASN A 503 -21.11 24.75 -9.30
C ASN A 503 -20.00 23.72 -9.54
N ASP A 504 -18.76 24.03 -9.16
CA ASP A 504 -17.64 23.09 -9.30
C ASP A 504 -17.44 22.22 -8.05
N PHE A 505 -18.15 22.45 -6.93
CA PHE A 505 -18.03 21.61 -5.73
C PHE A 505 -18.42 20.16 -5.98
N GLY A 506 -17.74 19.23 -5.31
CA GLY A 506 -17.96 17.79 -5.48
C GLY A 506 -17.41 17.25 -6.81
N THR A 507 -16.37 17.87 -7.37
CA THR A 507 -15.82 17.48 -8.68
C THR A 507 -14.31 17.31 -8.68
N GLN A 508 -13.81 16.58 -9.68
CA GLN A 508 -12.38 16.47 -9.94
C GLN A 508 -11.75 17.82 -10.34
N LYS A 509 -12.52 18.72 -10.95
CA LYS A 509 -12.04 20.06 -11.34
C LYS A 509 -11.72 20.90 -10.11
N TYR A 510 -12.55 20.79 -9.07
CA TYR A 510 -12.31 21.46 -7.80
C TYR A 510 -11.04 20.93 -7.11
N GLU A 511 -10.85 19.61 -7.11
CA GLU A 511 -9.62 18.98 -6.61
C GLU A 511 -8.36 19.54 -7.30
N GLN A 512 -8.40 19.68 -8.63
CA GLN A 512 -7.31 20.29 -9.39
C GLN A 512 -7.07 21.76 -9.01
N TRP A 513 -8.14 22.52 -8.79
CA TRP A 513 -8.05 23.90 -8.31
C TRP A 513 -7.43 24.00 -6.91
N ILE A 514 -7.76 23.07 -5.99
CA ILE A 514 -7.15 22.98 -4.66
C ILE A 514 -5.65 22.77 -4.82
N VAL A 515 -5.22 21.80 -5.61
CA VAL A 515 -3.80 21.49 -5.83
C VAL A 515 -3.05 22.71 -6.40
N HIS A 516 -3.63 23.38 -7.40
CA HIS A 516 -3.03 24.59 -7.98
C HIS A 516 -2.94 25.74 -6.97
N THR A 517 -3.98 25.91 -6.15
CA THR A 517 -4.03 26.96 -5.12
C THR A 517 -3.02 26.67 -4.02
N GLN A 518 -2.89 25.42 -3.57
CA GLN A 518 -1.87 25.00 -2.61
C GLN A 518 -0.46 25.30 -3.12
N LYS A 519 -0.18 25.04 -4.40
CA LYS A 519 1.11 25.36 -5.03
C LYS A 519 1.39 26.87 -5.00
N LYS A 520 0.39 27.71 -5.29
CA LYS A 520 0.52 29.16 -5.20
C LYS A 520 0.76 29.64 -3.75
N CYS A 521 -0.01 29.12 -2.79
CA CYS A 521 0.16 29.45 -1.37
C CYS A 521 1.56 29.07 -0.87
N ARG A 522 2.07 27.93 -1.32
CA ARG A 522 3.45 27.48 -1.07
C ARG A 522 4.53 28.36 -1.68
N LEU A 523 4.22 29.28 -2.58
CA LEU A 523 5.21 30.16 -3.21
C LEU A 523 4.99 31.63 -2.84
N LEU A 524 4.09 31.91 -1.89
CA LEU A 524 3.90 33.26 -1.37
C LEU A 524 5.17 33.76 -0.69
N GLN A 525 5.51 35.02 -0.94
CA GLN A 525 6.61 35.73 -0.31
C GLN A 525 6.07 37.04 0.26
N LEU A 526 6.26 37.27 1.55
CA LEU A 526 5.91 38.53 2.19
C LEU A 526 7.15 39.14 2.86
N VAL A 527 7.13 40.47 3.04
CA VAL A 527 8.23 41.19 3.71
C VAL A 527 8.41 40.70 5.16
N ASP A 528 7.33 40.31 5.82
CA ASP A 528 7.33 39.75 7.17
C ASP A 528 7.23 38.21 7.09
N LYS A 529 8.34 37.54 7.43
CA LYS A 529 8.49 36.08 7.36
C LYS A 529 7.64 35.34 8.41
N GLU A 530 7.39 35.93 9.57
CA GLU A 530 6.52 35.31 10.59
C GLU A 530 5.06 35.37 10.15
N LYS A 531 4.65 36.51 9.58
CA LYS A 531 3.33 36.68 8.98
C LYS A 531 3.14 35.79 7.75
N GLU A 532 4.16 35.63 6.91
CA GLU A 532 4.17 34.69 5.78
C GLU A 532 3.92 33.25 6.24
N SER A 533 4.67 32.80 7.24
CA SER A 533 4.54 31.45 7.83
C SER A 533 3.12 31.18 8.30
N ASN A 534 2.53 32.12 9.05
CA ASN A 534 1.17 31.99 9.56
C ASN A 534 0.12 31.95 8.45
N ILE A 535 0.21 32.87 7.49
CA ILE A 535 -0.71 32.92 6.34
C ILE A 535 -0.61 31.64 5.51
N CYS A 536 0.60 31.17 5.18
CA CYS A 536 0.79 29.96 4.41
C CYS A 536 0.21 28.72 5.13
N ARG A 537 0.47 28.59 6.43
CA ARG A 537 -0.06 27.51 7.26
C ARG A 537 -1.59 27.50 7.25
N ASP A 538 -2.20 28.66 7.45
CA ASP A 538 -3.66 28.83 7.53
C ASP A 538 -4.33 28.57 6.16
N LEU A 539 -3.73 29.01 5.06
CA LEU A 539 -4.23 28.72 3.70
C LEU A 539 -4.14 27.22 3.36
N VAL A 540 -3.07 26.53 3.78
CA VAL A 540 -2.95 25.08 3.62
C VAL A 540 -4.01 24.34 4.45
N ILE A 541 -4.29 24.79 5.67
CA ILE A 541 -5.37 24.22 6.50
C ILE A 541 -6.73 24.35 5.80
N CYS A 542 -7.08 25.55 5.33
CA CYS A 542 -8.34 25.79 4.61
C CYS A 542 -8.46 24.90 3.36
N THR A 543 -7.41 24.79 2.56
CA THR A 543 -7.44 23.99 1.32
C THR A 543 -7.57 22.49 1.58
N GLU A 544 -6.96 21.96 2.65
CA GLU A 544 -7.17 20.56 3.05
C GLU A 544 -8.60 20.30 3.54
N HIS A 545 -9.20 21.20 4.32
CA HIS A 545 -10.61 21.07 4.72
C HIS A 545 -11.55 21.12 3.51
N LEU A 546 -11.29 22.03 2.56
CA LEU A 546 -12.05 22.11 1.30
C LEU A 546 -11.94 20.83 0.47
N ARG A 547 -10.77 20.18 0.44
CA ARG A 547 -10.57 18.87 -0.21
C ARG A 547 -11.45 17.82 0.45
N LYS A 548 -11.45 17.76 1.78
CA LYS A 548 -12.26 16.78 2.53
C LYS A 548 -13.76 16.98 2.35
N PHE A 549 -14.23 18.22 2.31
CA PHE A 549 -15.63 18.49 1.97
C PHE A 549 -15.96 18.11 0.52
N ASN A 550 -15.07 18.40 -0.43
CA ASN A 550 -15.23 18.01 -1.83
C ASN A 550 -15.33 16.47 -1.99
N ASP A 551 -14.45 15.73 -1.32
CA ASP A 551 -14.49 14.27 -1.29
C ASP A 551 -15.80 13.74 -0.69
N ALA A 552 -16.27 14.34 0.41
CA ALA A 552 -17.53 13.95 1.06
C ALA A 552 -18.74 14.17 0.13
N LEU A 553 -18.74 15.25 -0.67
CA LEU A 553 -19.76 15.47 -1.69
C LEU A 553 -19.76 14.35 -2.75
N ILE A 554 -18.58 13.96 -3.24
CA ILE A 554 -18.43 12.86 -4.21
C ILE A 554 -18.93 11.53 -3.60
N ILE A 555 -18.55 11.23 -2.35
CA ILE A 555 -19.03 10.04 -1.63
C ILE A 555 -20.55 10.11 -1.48
N SER A 556 -21.10 11.26 -1.10
CA SER A 556 -22.54 11.41 -0.93
C SER A 556 -23.29 11.19 -2.23
N GLU A 557 -22.75 11.63 -3.39
CA GLU A 557 -23.38 11.48 -4.70
C GLU A 557 -23.54 10.00 -5.09
N ASP A 558 -22.48 9.22 -4.88
CA ASP A 558 -22.39 7.84 -5.38
C ASP A 558 -22.63 6.76 -4.29
N ALA A 559 -22.64 7.11 -3.01
CA ALA A 559 -22.91 6.21 -1.88
C ALA A 559 -24.03 6.76 -0.97
N ARG A 560 -24.09 6.36 0.31
CA ARG A 560 -25.03 6.91 1.28
C ARG A 560 -24.50 8.21 1.90
N ILE A 561 -25.43 9.02 2.40
CA ILE A 561 -25.11 10.22 3.18
C ILE A 561 -24.39 9.83 4.48
N GLU A 562 -24.79 8.73 5.11
CA GLU A 562 -24.13 8.16 6.30
C GLU A 562 -22.63 7.92 6.07
N ASP A 563 -22.26 7.36 4.91
CA ASP A 563 -20.86 7.05 4.59
C ASP A 563 -20.04 8.35 4.38
N ALA A 564 -20.64 9.38 3.80
CA ALA A 564 -20.01 10.70 3.62
C ALA A 564 -19.83 11.43 4.97
N LEU A 565 -20.82 11.35 5.86
CA LEU A 565 -20.74 11.93 7.21
C LEU A 565 -19.68 11.21 8.05
N ALA A 566 -19.63 9.88 8.00
CA ALA A 566 -18.62 9.08 8.68
C ALA A 566 -17.19 9.47 8.23
N TYR A 567 -16.99 9.70 6.92
CA TYR A 567 -15.71 10.17 6.37
C TYR A 567 -15.29 11.53 6.95
N LEU A 568 -16.23 12.48 7.08
CA LEU A 568 -15.95 13.79 7.68
C LEU A 568 -15.69 13.69 9.19
N ASN A 569 -16.47 12.89 9.91
CA ASN A 569 -16.30 12.70 11.35
C ASN A 569 -14.92 12.10 11.70
N GLU A 570 -14.46 11.14 10.90
CA GLU A 570 -13.10 10.60 11.02
C GLU A 570 -12.04 11.69 10.80
N PHE A 571 -12.20 12.50 9.75
CA PHE A 571 -11.29 13.61 9.46
C PHE A 571 -11.21 14.60 10.63
N PHE A 572 -12.34 15.08 11.14
CA PHE A 572 -12.34 16.04 12.26
C PHE A 572 -11.86 15.43 13.57
N THR A 573 -12.04 14.12 13.78
CA THR A 573 -11.44 13.40 14.92
C THR A 573 -9.91 13.41 14.81
N ASN A 574 -9.37 13.17 13.62
CA ASN A 574 -7.93 13.23 13.38
C ASN A 574 -7.36 14.65 13.51
N VAL A 575 -8.12 15.68 13.11
CA VAL A 575 -7.73 17.08 13.31
C VAL A 575 -7.64 17.43 14.79
N LYS A 576 -8.62 16.99 15.61
CA LYS A 576 -8.61 17.17 17.08
C LYS A 576 -7.41 16.49 17.76
N ASN A 577 -7.00 15.33 17.25
CA ASN A 577 -5.83 14.59 17.76
C ASN A 577 -4.49 15.16 17.25
N GLY A 578 -4.53 16.11 16.32
CA GLY A 578 -3.35 16.76 15.72
C GLY A 578 -2.90 18.02 16.47
N PRO A 579 -2.19 18.94 15.79
CA PRO A 579 -1.77 20.23 16.34
C PRO A 579 -2.92 21.12 16.84
N TYR A 580 -4.13 20.91 16.31
CA TYR A 580 -5.40 21.56 16.69
C TYR A 580 -5.28 23.07 16.92
N THR A 581 -4.88 23.76 15.86
CA THR A 581 -4.67 25.22 15.81
C THR A 581 -5.98 25.99 15.97
N ASP A 582 -5.93 27.29 16.26
CA ASP A 582 -7.15 28.09 16.48
C ASP A 582 -8.06 28.18 15.24
N LEU A 583 -7.47 28.16 14.05
CA LEU A 583 -8.22 28.04 12.80
C LEU A 583 -8.88 26.66 12.66
N GLU A 584 -8.18 25.59 13.01
CA GLU A 584 -8.73 24.22 13.00
C GLU A 584 -9.86 24.08 14.02
N LYS A 585 -9.76 24.71 15.20
CA LYS A 585 -10.87 24.82 16.16
C LYS A 585 -12.06 25.52 15.53
N GLN A 586 -11.87 26.71 14.94
CA GLN A 586 -12.95 27.46 14.30
C GLN A 586 -13.65 26.66 13.18
N LEU A 587 -12.89 25.97 12.34
CA LEU A 587 -13.44 25.12 11.27
C LEU A 587 -14.18 23.89 11.84
N THR A 588 -13.63 23.30 12.90
CA THR A 588 -14.24 22.16 13.61
C THR A 588 -15.56 22.57 14.29
N ASP A 589 -15.61 23.74 14.90
CA ASP A 589 -16.80 24.27 15.58
C ASP A 589 -17.92 24.56 14.57
N LYS A 590 -17.58 25.17 13.42
CA LYS A 590 -18.52 25.38 12.32
C LYS A 590 -19.10 24.07 11.77
N PHE A 591 -18.28 23.02 11.66
CA PHE A 591 -18.77 21.71 11.26
C PHE A 591 -19.68 21.10 12.33
N GLN A 592 -19.28 21.14 13.61
CA GLN A 592 -20.08 20.63 14.72
C GLN A 592 -21.42 21.34 14.90
N GLU A 593 -21.51 22.63 14.55
CA GLU A 593 -22.78 23.35 14.53
C GLU A 593 -23.79 22.71 13.56
N LYS A 594 -23.31 22.19 12.43
CA LYS A 594 -24.13 21.53 11.40
C LYS A 594 -24.23 20.02 11.56
N GLU A 595 -23.37 19.41 12.38
CA GLU A 595 -23.31 17.96 12.58
C GLU A 595 -24.65 17.33 13.03
N PRO A 596 -25.44 17.92 13.96
CA PRO A 596 -26.75 17.37 14.33
C PRO A 596 -27.75 17.33 13.16
N GLU A 597 -27.74 18.37 12.32
CA GLU A 597 -28.59 18.46 11.13
C GLU A 597 -28.15 17.43 10.08
N LEU A 598 -26.86 17.32 9.81
CA LEU A 598 -26.29 16.30 8.92
C LEU A 598 -26.60 14.88 9.42
N THR A 599 -26.56 14.65 10.72
CA THR A 599 -26.90 13.37 11.34
C THR A 599 -28.39 13.05 11.18
N ALA A 600 -29.27 14.04 11.33
CA ALA A 600 -30.71 13.86 11.10
C ALA A 600 -30.98 13.49 9.63
N ILE A 601 -30.37 14.20 8.68
CA ILE A 601 -30.49 13.92 7.23
C ILE A 601 -29.96 12.51 6.91
N SER A 602 -28.87 12.08 7.54
CA SER A 602 -28.29 10.75 7.30
C SER A 602 -29.20 9.59 7.72
N LYS A 603 -30.13 9.82 8.66
CA LYS A 603 -31.07 8.82 9.19
C LYS A 603 -32.44 8.86 8.51
N ASP A 604 -32.68 9.83 7.64
CA ASP A 604 -33.94 10.00 6.95
C ASP A 604 -34.00 9.06 5.73
N GLU A 605 -34.92 8.09 5.80
CA GLU A 605 -35.15 7.08 4.76
C GLU A 605 -35.58 7.71 3.42
N SER A 606 -36.12 8.93 3.41
CA SER A 606 -36.46 9.62 2.16
C SER A 606 -35.25 10.09 1.35
N ASN A 607 -34.05 10.10 1.95
CA ASN A 607 -32.79 10.48 1.32
C ASN A 607 -31.98 9.29 0.79
N GLU A 608 -32.60 8.11 0.68
CA GLU A 608 -31.99 6.95 0.02
C GLU A 608 -31.49 7.32 -1.40
N ASN A 609 -30.41 6.64 -1.82
CA ASN A 609 -29.79 6.95 -3.10
C ASN A 609 -30.42 6.06 -4.20
N PRO A 610 -31.10 6.62 -5.21
CA PRO A 610 -31.70 5.83 -6.28
C PRO A 610 -30.67 4.97 -7.04
N LYS A 611 -29.40 5.43 -7.11
CA LYS A 611 -28.30 4.65 -7.70
C LYS A 611 -28.04 3.34 -6.95
N LEU A 612 -28.11 3.40 -5.63
CA LEU A 612 -27.93 2.23 -4.76
C LEU A 612 -29.16 1.32 -4.81
N GLU A 613 -30.37 1.87 -4.88
CA GLU A 613 -31.60 1.09 -5.08
C GLU A 613 -31.56 0.28 -6.39
N ASP A 614 -31.21 0.94 -7.50
CA ASP A 614 -31.05 0.25 -8.80
C ASP A 614 -29.93 -0.79 -8.75
N LEU A 615 -28.81 -0.49 -8.08
CA LEU A 615 -27.73 -1.47 -7.87
C LEU A 615 -28.21 -2.68 -7.06
N ALA A 616 -28.97 -2.46 -5.98
CA ALA A 616 -29.54 -3.54 -5.17
C ALA A 616 -30.53 -4.38 -5.97
N SER A 617 -31.39 -3.73 -6.75
CA SER A 617 -32.35 -4.39 -7.64
C SER A 617 -31.63 -5.27 -8.68
N ILE A 618 -30.59 -4.73 -9.35
CA ILE A 618 -29.78 -5.47 -10.32
C ILE A 618 -29.12 -6.71 -9.67
N LEU A 619 -28.58 -6.56 -8.47
CA LEU A 619 -27.94 -7.66 -7.75
C LEU A 619 -28.98 -8.70 -7.31
N ASP A 620 -30.05 -8.29 -6.63
CA ASP A 620 -31.10 -9.16 -6.14
C ASP A 620 -31.76 -9.95 -7.29
N ASP A 621 -32.11 -9.30 -8.41
CA ASP A 621 -32.64 -9.96 -9.59
C ASP A 621 -31.69 -11.02 -10.16
N ALA A 622 -30.39 -10.73 -10.20
CA ALA A 622 -29.39 -11.67 -10.69
C ALA A 622 -29.23 -12.89 -9.77
N TYR A 623 -29.23 -12.69 -8.45
CA TYR A 623 -29.14 -13.78 -7.47
C TYR A 623 -30.44 -14.57 -7.33
N ARG A 624 -31.60 -13.96 -7.57
CA ARG A 624 -32.89 -14.68 -7.66
C ARG A 624 -32.99 -15.54 -8.90
N TYR A 625 -32.55 -15.03 -10.05
CA TYR A 625 -32.53 -15.80 -11.30
C TYR A 625 -31.54 -16.96 -11.22
N ASN A 626 -30.35 -16.72 -10.67
CA ASN A 626 -29.36 -17.76 -10.42
C ASN A 626 -28.65 -17.55 -9.07
N PRO A 627 -28.98 -18.32 -8.02
CA PRO A 627 -28.37 -18.20 -6.70
C PRO A 627 -26.86 -18.48 -6.66
N GLN A 628 -26.32 -19.15 -7.70
CA GLN A 628 -24.90 -19.44 -7.84
C GLN A 628 -24.15 -18.37 -8.65
N THR A 629 -24.81 -17.25 -8.96
CA THR A 629 -24.22 -16.09 -9.64
C THR A 629 -22.94 -15.66 -8.92
N ARG A 630 -21.84 -15.57 -9.68
CA ARG A 630 -20.63 -14.86 -9.24
C ARG A 630 -20.64 -13.47 -9.84
N ALA A 631 -20.59 -12.45 -9.00
CA ALA A 631 -20.66 -11.06 -9.40
C ALA A 631 -19.40 -10.29 -9.02
N ILE A 632 -19.00 -9.35 -9.87
CA ILE A 632 -17.95 -8.37 -9.58
C ILE A 632 -18.50 -6.96 -9.82
N VAL A 633 -18.32 -6.07 -8.85
CA VAL A 633 -18.75 -4.68 -8.89
C VAL A 633 -17.51 -3.79 -8.90
N PHE A 634 -17.31 -3.06 -9.99
CA PHE A 634 -16.22 -2.10 -10.13
C PHE A 634 -16.66 -0.72 -9.67
N ALA A 635 -15.87 -0.10 -8.79
CA ALA A 635 -16.05 1.27 -8.33
C ALA A 635 -14.74 2.06 -8.46
N LYS A 636 -14.86 3.38 -8.65
CA LYS A 636 -13.72 4.24 -9.02
C LYS A 636 -12.71 4.46 -7.89
N THR A 637 -13.18 4.58 -6.65
CA THR A 637 -12.34 4.97 -5.50
C THR A 637 -12.40 3.93 -4.38
N ARG A 638 -11.33 3.86 -3.57
CA ARG A 638 -11.27 2.99 -2.38
C ARG A 638 -12.35 3.33 -1.36
N ALA A 639 -12.58 4.63 -1.15
CA ALA A 639 -13.65 5.13 -0.30
C ALA A 639 -15.04 4.65 -0.76
N LEU A 640 -15.31 4.67 -2.07
CA LEU A 640 -16.58 4.19 -2.61
C LEU A 640 -16.72 2.66 -2.45
N VAL A 641 -15.65 1.90 -2.68
CA VAL A 641 -15.65 0.44 -2.41
C VAL A 641 -15.97 0.15 -0.94
N ALA A 642 -15.40 0.93 -0.01
CA ALA A 642 -15.71 0.83 1.42
C ALA A 642 -17.17 1.12 1.74
N ALA A 643 -17.69 2.21 1.19
CA ALA A 643 -19.07 2.62 1.38
C ALA A 643 -20.05 1.57 0.82
N LEU A 644 -19.79 1.07 -0.39
CA LEU A 644 -20.60 0.02 -1.02
C LEU A 644 -20.61 -1.27 -0.21
N LYS A 645 -19.46 -1.71 0.33
CA LYS A 645 -19.40 -2.90 1.20
C LYS A 645 -20.33 -2.73 2.40
N LYS A 646 -20.19 -1.63 3.15
CA LYS A 646 -21.01 -1.36 4.34
C LYS A 646 -22.48 -1.28 4.01
N TRP A 647 -22.82 -0.59 2.92
CA TRP A 647 -24.20 -0.50 2.46
C TRP A 647 -24.78 -1.87 2.10
N MET A 648 -24.05 -2.71 1.37
CA MET A 648 -24.52 -4.06 1.01
C MET A 648 -24.70 -4.96 2.23
N GLU A 649 -23.82 -4.87 3.23
CA GLU A 649 -23.93 -5.63 4.50
C GLU A 649 -25.13 -5.17 5.34
N ALA A 650 -25.47 -3.89 5.29
CA ALA A 650 -26.62 -3.32 6.00
C ALA A 650 -27.95 -3.50 5.26
N ASN A 651 -27.93 -3.68 3.93
CA ASN A 651 -29.14 -3.70 3.11
C ASN A 651 -29.93 -5.02 3.31
N PRO A 652 -31.21 -4.95 3.72
CA PRO A 652 -32.03 -6.15 3.94
C PRO A 652 -32.20 -7.04 2.70
N LEU A 653 -32.26 -6.46 1.50
CA LEU A 653 -32.41 -7.21 0.23
C LEU A 653 -31.17 -8.05 -0.06
N LEU A 654 -29.99 -7.54 0.26
CA LEU A 654 -28.70 -8.16 -0.06
C LEU A 654 -28.11 -8.97 1.10
N ARG A 655 -28.84 -9.14 2.22
CA ARG A 655 -28.39 -9.86 3.42
C ARG A 655 -27.92 -11.30 3.16
N HIS A 656 -28.41 -11.92 2.09
CA HIS A 656 -28.04 -13.26 1.67
C HIS A 656 -26.69 -13.32 0.91
N ILE A 657 -26.08 -12.16 0.63
CA ILE A 657 -24.84 -12.00 -0.12
C ILE A 657 -23.77 -11.44 0.83
N LYS A 658 -22.61 -12.08 0.88
CA LYS A 658 -21.45 -11.58 1.61
C LYS A 658 -20.48 -10.89 0.65
N PRO A 659 -20.36 -9.55 0.64
CA PRO A 659 -19.43 -8.84 -0.24
C PRO A 659 -17.98 -8.98 0.26
N ALA A 660 -17.08 -9.43 -0.61
CA ALA A 660 -15.64 -9.32 -0.43
C ALA A 660 -15.11 -8.07 -1.14
N VAL A 661 -13.95 -7.57 -0.71
CA VAL A 661 -13.34 -6.35 -1.27
C VAL A 661 -11.96 -6.66 -1.83
N LEU A 662 -11.65 -6.13 -3.02
CA LEU A 662 -10.33 -6.19 -3.64
C LEU A 662 -9.87 -4.78 -4.05
N MET A 663 -8.88 -4.25 -3.34
CA MET A 663 -8.30 -2.93 -3.59
C MET A 663 -6.80 -3.02 -3.74
N GLY A 664 -6.20 -1.97 -4.31
CA GLY A 664 -4.76 -1.92 -4.53
C GLY A 664 -3.94 -1.83 -3.26
N THR A 665 -2.65 -2.14 -3.42
CA THR A 665 -1.65 -1.97 -2.36
C THR A 665 -1.56 -0.52 -1.91
N PHE A 666 -1.13 -0.34 -0.66
CA PHE A 666 -1.04 0.96 0.03
C PHE A 666 -0.18 1.97 -0.75
N PHE A 667 -0.53 3.25 -0.68
CA PHE A 667 0.43 4.34 -0.91
C PHE A 667 1.15 4.65 0.42
N LYS A 668 2.45 4.94 0.39
CA LYS A 668 3.38 5.15 1.54
C LYS A 668 3.05 6.31 2.50
N GLU A 669 1.87 6.91 2.44
CA GLU A 669 1.43 7.93 3.39
C GLU A 669 0.02 7.58 3.88
N ILE A 670 -0.16 7.42 5.21
CA ILE A 670 -1.28 7.97 5.99
C ILE A 670 -1.16 7.57 7.48
N PHE A 671 -1.12 8.63 8.31
CA PHE A 671 -1.63 8.86 9.67
C PHE A 671 -1.52 7.80 10.80
N SER A 672 -1.22 8.32 12.00
CA SER A 672 -1.29 7.63 13.29
C SER A 672 -2.69 7.05 13.50
N VAL A 673 -2.77 5.76 13.81
CA VAL A 673 -4.03 5.00 13.88
C VAL A 673 -4.76 5.27 15.20
N SER A 674 -6.05 5.59 15.10
CA SER A 674 -7.09 5.23 16.07
C SER A 674 -8.33 4.73 15.32
N PHE A 675 -8.70 3.47 15.62
CA PHE A 675 -9.96 2.75 15.39
C PHE A 675 -10.39 2.27 13.98
N LEU A 676 -10.98 1.07 13.99
CA LEU A 676 -10.92 0.03 12.96
C LEU A 676 -12.19 -0.08 12.08
N ILE A 677 -12.06 -0.82 10.97
CA ILE A 677 -13.03 -1.12 9.89
C ILE A 677 -13.12 -0.08 8.76
N LEU A 678 -13.27 1.23 9.01
CA LEU A 678 -13.26 2.21 7.89
C LEU A 678 -11.83 2.42 7.35
N PHE A 679 -10.82 2.43 8.23
CA PHE A 679 -9.42 2.70 7.90
C PHE A 679 -8.76 1.63 6.99
N PHE A 680 -9.07 0.34 7.20
CA PHE A 680 -8.50 -0.71 6.34
C PHE A 680 -9.10 -0.71 4.92
N VAL A 681 -10.32 -0.22 4.75
CA VAL A 681 -11.00 -0.19 3.44
C VAL A 681 -10.72 1.11 2.69
N THR A 682 -10.30 2.19 3.37
CA THR A 682 -9.92 3.44 2.72
C THR A 682 -8.44 3.49 2.30
N VAL A 683 -7.53 2.77 2.97
CA VAL A 683 -6.08 2.95 2.77
C VAL A 683 -5.41 1.90 1.85
N GLY A 684 -5.99 0.70 1.66
CA GLY A 684 -5.54 -0.30 0.66
C GLY A 684 -5.48 -1.74 1.21
N MET A 685 -4.97 -2.70 0.44
CA MET A 685 -4.83 -4.11 0.86
C MET A 685 -3.41 -4.65 0.63
N THR A 686 -2.88 -5.47 1.54
CA THR A 686 -1.60 -6.17 1.34
C THR A 686 -1.75 -7.28 0.30
N LEU A 687 -0.64 -7.73 -0.31
CA LEU A 687 -0.65 -8.80 -1.30
C LEU A 687 -1.20 -10.14 -0.74
N PRO A 688 -0.83 -10.59 0.48
CA PRO A 688 -1.43 -11.78 1.08
C PRO A 688 -2.95 -11.65 1.25
N MET A 689 -3.43 -10.51 1.75
CA MET A 689 -4.88 -10.28 1.90
C MET A 689 -5.62 -10.31 0.56
N GLN A 690 -5.03 -9.75 -0.50
CA GLN A 690 -5.63 -9.81 -1.84
C GLN A 690 -5.72 -11.26 -2.33
N LYS A 691 -4.68 -12.06 -2.09
CA LYS A 691 -4.63 -13.48 -2.46
C LYS A 691 -5.68 -14.30 -1.71
N ASP A 692 -5.79 -14.12 -0.40
CA ASP A 692 -6.79 -14.81 0.43
C ASP A 692 -8.22 -14.50 -0.03
N VAL A 693 -8.50 -13.23 -0.34
CA VAL A 693 -9.81 -12.82 -0.89
C VAL A 693 -10.08 -13.47 -2.25
N LEU A 694 -9.08 -13.53 -3.13
CA LEU A 694 -9.22 -14.17 -4.44
C LEU A 694 -9.43 -15.69 -4.32
N ASP A 695 -8.74 -16.34 -3.40
CA ASP A 695 -8.87 -17.78 -3.16
C ASP A 695 -10.21 -18.14 -2.49
N ALA A 696 -10.68 -17.30 -1.57
CA ALA A 696 -12.03 -17.40 -0.99
C ALA A 696 -13.11 -17.22 -2.07
N PHE A 697 -12.94 -16.26 -2.98
CA PHE A 697 -13.84 -16.03 -4.11
C PHE A 697 -13.78 -17.18 -5.14
N LYS A 698 -12.63 -17.83 -5.32
CA LYS A 698 -12.47 -19.01 -6.19
C LYS A 698 -13.20 -20.23 -5.65
N SER A 699 -12.97 -20.53 -4.37
CA SER A 699 -13.44 -21.76 -3.71
C SER A 699 -14.95 -21.76 -3.37
N ASN A 700 -15.66 -20.65 -3.61
CA ASN A 700 -17.10 -20.52 -3.33
C ASN A 700 -17.49 -20.72 -1.85
N LYS A 701 -16.51 -20.75 -0.94
CA LYS A 701 -16.74 -21.07 0.47
C LYS A 701 -17.40 -19.91 1.24
N ASP A 702 -17.00 -18.66 0.94
CA ASP A 702 -17.36 -17.52 1.81
C ASP A 702 -17.97 -16.30 1.10
N SER A 703 -17.65 -16.03 -0.17
CA SER A 703 -18.15 -14.85 -0.90
C SER A 703 -18.38 -15.13 -2.39
N ARG A 704 -19.51 -14.65 -2.92
CA ARG A 704 -19.88 -14.72 -4.35
C ARG A 704 -19.94 -13.34 -5.02
N LEU A 705 -19.71 -12.28 -4.26
CA LEU A 705 -19.73 -10.89 -4.71
C LEU A 705 -18.40 -10.21 -4.37
N LEU A 706 -17.67 -9.77 -5.38
CA LEU A 706 -16.42 -9.03 -5.21
C LEU A 706 -16.62 -7.56 -5.57
N ILE A 707 -16.29 -6.65 -4.66
CA ILE A 707 -16.26 -5.21 -4.93
C ILE A 707 -14.81 -4.80 -5.14
N ALA A 708 -14.47 -4.26 -6.31
CA ALA A 708 -13.09 -3.99 -6.69
C ALA A 708 -12.87 -2.58 -7.25
N THR A 709 -11.66 -2.04 -7.03
CA THR A 709 -11.16 -0.90 -7.81
C THR A 709 -10.49 -1.38 -9.11
N SER A 710 -9.81 -0.48 -9.80
CA SER A 710 -9.00 -0.75 -11.02
C SER A 710 -7.94 -1.85 -10.88
N VAL A 711 -7.69 -2.36 -9.67
CA VAL A 711 -6.73 -3.44 -9.42
C VAL A 711 -7.16 -4.75 -10.07
N ALA A 712 -8.47 -4.96 -10.16
CA ALA A 712 -9.08 -6.08 -10.87
C ALA A 712 -9.15 -5.89 -12.41
N ASP A 713 -8.77 -4.71 -12.94
CA ASP A 713 -8.86 -4.44 -14.39
C ASP A 713 -8.01 -5.47 -15.16
N GLU A 714 -6.74 -5.64 -14.77
CA GLU A 714 -5.74 -6.31 -15.60
C GLU A 714 -4.90 -7.34 -14.83
N GLY A 715 -4.53 -8.41 -15.52
CA GLY A 715 -3.50 -9.37 -15.11
C GLY A 715 -3.87 -10.38 -14.02
N ILE A 716 -4.72 -10.02 -13.06
CA ILE A 716 -5.08 -10.91 -11.94
C ILE A 716 -6.08 -11.99 -12.41
N ASP A 717 -5.84 -13.26 -12.05
CA ASP A 717 -6.79 -14.35 -12.30
C ASP A 717 -7.94 -14.35 -11.30
N ILE A 718 -9.07 -13.84 -11.79
CA ILE A 718 -10.37 -13.84 -11.11
C ILE A 718 -11.21 -14.96 -11.72
N SER A 719 -12.00 -15.63 -10.88
CA SER A 719 -12.96 -16.65 -11.33
C SER A 719 -13.93 -16.10 -12.37
N GLU A 720 -14.52 -16.99 -13.16
CA GLU A 720 -15.51 -16.59 -14.16
C GLU A 720 -16.73 -15.97 -13.50
N CYS A 721 -17.03 -14.72 -13.83
CA CYS A 721 -18.21 -14.03 -13.32
C CYS A 721 -19.38 -14.19 -14.30
N ASN A 722 -20.58 -14.33 -13.75
CA ASN A 722 -21.84 -14.26 -14.49
C ASN A 722 -22.31 -12.81 -14.61
N LEU A 723 -21.95 -11.96 -13.64
CA LEU A 723 -22.35 -10.56 -13.62
C LEU A 723 -21.12 -9.66 -13.39
N VAL A 724 -20.92 -8.69 -14.27
CA VAL A 724 -19.97 -7.59 -14.10
C VAL A 724 -20.79 -6.30 -13.99
N VAL A 725 -20.68 -5.59 -12.89
CA VAL A 725 -21.33 -4.28 -12.70
C VAL A 725 -20.27 -3.20 -12.66
N LEU A 726 -20.45 -2.18 -13.49
CA LEU A 726 -19.59 -1.00 -13.56
C LEU A 726 -20.37 0.15 -12.93
N TYR A 727 -20.08 0.47 -11.67
CA TYR A 727 -20.81 1.47 -10.91
C TYR A 727 -20.11 2.82 -11.00
N GLU A 728 -20.67 3.74 -11.81
CA GLU A 728 -20.05 5.04 -12.17
C GLU A 728 -18.59 4.89 -12.65
N TYR A 729 -18.29 3.74 -13.28
CA TYR A 729 -16.94 3.34 -13.63
C TYR A 729 -16.71 3.50 -15.14
N PHE A 730 -15.59 4.13 -15.50
CA PHE A 730 -15.16 4.34 -16.87
C PHE A 730 -13.64 4.31 -16.97
N GLY A 731 -13.13 4.02 -18.17
CA GLY A 731 -11.70 3.87 -18.43
C GLY A 731 -11.37 4.00 -19.91
N ASN A 732 -10.13 3.70 -20.26
CA ASN A 732 -9.72 3.62 -21.65
C ASN A 732 -10.25 2.33 -22.31
N VAL A 733 -10.17 2.26 -23.65
CA VAL A 733 -10.64 1.11 -24.42
C VAL A 733 -10.03 -0.23 -23.97
N THR A 734 -8.74 -0.26 -23.63
CA THR A 734 -8.03 -1.47 -23.19
C THR A 734 -8.62 -2.00 -21.88
N LYS A 735 -8.73 -1.14 -20.87
CA LYS A 735 -9.34 -1.46 -19.57
C LYS A 735 -10.76 -1.94 -19.73
N MET A 736 -11.57 -1.25 -20.55
CA MET A 736 -12.96 -1.63 -20.78
C MET A 736 -13.10 -2.99 -21.44
N ILE A 737 -12.20 -3.37 -22.36
CA ILE A 737 -12.18 -4.71 -22.98
C ILE A 737 -11.82 -5.78 -21.95
N GLN A 738 -10.80 -5.55 -21.11
CA GLN A 738 -10.34 -6.52 -20.10
C GLN A 738 -11.37 -6.71 -18.98
N VAL A 739 -11.99 -5.62 -18.49
CA VAL A 739 -13.02 -5.65 -17.46
C VAL A 739 -14.26 -6.41 -17.95
N ARG A 740 -14.73 -6.13 -19.17
CA ARG A 740 -15.79 -6.93 -19.81
C ARG A 740 -15.37 -8.40 -19.92
N GLY A 741 -14.09 -8.67 -20.20
CA GLY A 741 -13.54 -10.02 -20.25
C GLY A 741 -13.58 -10.82 -18.93
N ARG A 742 -13.92 -10.20 -17.79
CA ARG A 742 -14.17 -10.91 -16.52
C ARG A 742 -15.52 -11.63 -16.51
N GLY A 743 -16.49 -11.12 -17.26
CA GLY A 743 -17.80 -11.75 -17.45
C GLY A 743 -17.74 -12.81 -18.55
N ARG A 744 -17.24 -14.00 -18.24
CA ARG A 744 -17.02 -15.08 -19.24
C ARG A 744 -17.82 -16.36 -19.00
N ALA A 745 -18.56 -16.44 -17.89
CA ALA A 745 -19.50 -17.53 -17.65
C ALA A 745 -20.64 -17.52 -18.70
N ARG A 746 -21.36 -18.65 -18.85
CA ARG A 746 -22.52 -18.70 -19.76
C ARG A 746 -23.57 -17.67 -19.36
N ASP A 747 -24.15 -17.03 -20.38
CA ASP A 747 -25.15 -15.96 -20.23
C ASP A 747 -24.68 -14.78 -19.37
N SER A 748 -23.38 -14.47 -19.41
CA SER A 748 -22.80 -13.37 -18.64
C SER A 748 -23.33 -12.01 -19.09
N LYS A 749 -23.52 -11.11 -18.12
CA LYS A 749 -23.95 -9.72 -18.35
C LYS A 749 -22.93 -8.73 -17.81
N CYS A 750 -22.69 -7.68 -18.56
CA CYS A 750 -21.90 -6.54 -18.14
C CYS A 750 -22.80 -5.30 -18.11
N ILE A 751 -23.07 -4.77 -16.91
CA ILE A 751 -24.01 -3.68 -16.71
C ILE A 751 -23.26 -2.43 -16.27
N LEU A 752 -23.36 -1.36 -17.06
CA LEU A 752 -22.88 -0.02 -16.69
C LEU A 752 -24.01 0.75 -16.01
N VAL A 753 -23.87 1.01 -14.71
CA VAL A 753 -24.83 1.78 -13.91
C VAL A 753 -24.28 3.20 -13.79
N THR A 754 -24.96 4.18 -14.37
CA THR A 754 -24.53 5.58 -14.31
C THR A 754 -25.70 6.55 -14.40
N SER A 755 -25.56 7.69 -13.73
CA SER A 755 -26.43 8.87 -13.89
C SER A 755 -25.79 9.97 -14.75
N LYS A 756 -24.56 9.75 -15.25
CA LYS A 756 -23.71 10.77 -15.89
C LYS A 756 -23.68 10.56 -17.41
N THR A 757 -24.05 11.59 -18.17
CA THR A 757 -24.06 11.54 -19.64
C THR A 757 -22.66 11.36 -20.22
N GLU A 758 -21.65 11.95 -19.57
CA GLU A 758 -20.24 11.86 -19.94
C GLU A 758 -19.74 10.40 -19.93
N VAL A 759 -20.17 9.60 -18.96
CA VAL A 759 -19.77 8.19 -18.82
C VAL A 759 -20.34 7.35 -19.96
N VAL A 760 -21.60 7.59 -20.33
CA VAL A 760 -22.26 6.92 -21.46
C VAL A 760 -21.58 7.28 -22.79
N GLU A 761 -21.24 8.56 -22.97
CA GLU A 761 -20.55 8.99 -24.19
C GLU A 761 -19.13 8.43 -24.27
N ASN A 762 -18.41 8.36 -23.14
CA ASN A 762 -17.10 7.71 -23.08
C ASN A 762 -17.16 6.22 -23.46
N GLU A 763 -18.17 5.49 -22.98
CA GLU A 763 -18.36 4.09 -23.34
C GLU A 763 -18.69 3.91 -24.83
N LYS A 764 -19.50 4.80 -25.42
CA LYS A 764 -19.74 4.80 -26.88
C LYS A 764 -18.44 5.04 -27.65
N GLN A 765 -17.63 6.00 -27.23
CA GLN A 765 -16.33 6.27 -27.83
C GLN A 765 -15.39 5.06 -27.70
N ASN A 766 -15.36 4.38 -26.55
CA ASN A 766 -14.56 3.17 -26.37
C ASN A 766 -14.99 2.04 -27.30
N ARG A 767 -16.30 1.84 -27.53
CA ARG A 767 -16.80 0.86 -28.50
C ARG A 767 -16.39 1.20 -29.93
N TYR A 768 -16.45 2.47 -30.31
CA TYR A 768 -15.95 2.92 -31.61
C TYR A 768 -14.45 2.68 -31.77
N LYS A 769 -13.65 2.99 -30.73
CA LYS A 769 -12.20 2.72 -30.70
C LYS A 769 -11.88 1.23 -30.80
N GLU A 770 -12.65 0.35 -30.16
CA GLU A 770 -12.50 -1.11 -30.28
C GLU A 770 -12.76 -1.59 -31.73
N GLN A 771 -13.80 -1.07 -32.38
CA GLN A 771 -14.09 -1.38 -33.79
C GLN A 771 -12.97 -0.91 -34.72
N MET A 772 -12.50 0.32 -34.51
CA MET A 772 -11.38 0.91 -35.26
C MET A 772 -10.09 0.12 -35.08
N MET A 773 -9.79 -0.32 -33.86
CA MET A 773 -8.66 -1.20 -33.56
C MET A 773 -8.76 -2.51 -34.34
N ASN A 774 -9.90 -3.20 -34.30
CA ASN A 774 -10.08 -4.48 -35.00
C ASN A 774 -9.92 -4.32 -36.52
N ALA A 775 -10.47 -3.25 -37.10
CA ALA A 775 -10.30 -2.94 -38.53
C ALA A 775 -8.83 -2.64 -38.88
N ALA A 776 -8.12 -1.91 -38.04
CA ALA A 776 -6.69 -1.64 -38.22
C ALA A 776 -5.84 -2.92 -38.17
N ILE A 777 -6.15 -3.84 -37.24
CA ILE A 777 -5.48 -5.15 -37.15
C ILE A 777 -5.71 -5.96 -38.41
N GLU A 778 -6.95 -6.05 -38.88
CA GLU A 778 -7.29 -6.79 -40.11
C GLU A 778 -6.55 -6.21 -41.33
N ASN A 779 -6.49 -4.88 -41.44
CA ASN A 779 -5.71 -4.21 -42.48
C ASN A 779 -4.21 -4.56 -42.41
N LEU A 780 -3.63 -4.55 -41.22
CA LEU A 780 -2.21 -4.89 -41.00
C LEU A 780 -1.91 -6.35 -41.31
N GLN A 781 -2.81 -7.28 -40.94
CA GLN A 781 -2.65 -8.70 -41.22
C GLN A 781 -2.79 -9.05 -42.71
N ASN A 782 -3.32 -8.14 -43.53
CA ASN A 782 -3.37 -8.27 -44.98
C ASN A 782 -2.14 -7.67 -45.69
N TRP A 783 -1.21 -7.04 -44.96
CA TRP A 783 0.06 -6.59 -45.54
C TRP A 783 0.97 -7.77 -45.80
N ASP A 784 1.80 -7.66 -46.84
CA ASP A 784 2.88 -8.60 -47.06
C ASP A 784 3.96 -8.45 -45.96
N GLU A 785 4.63 -9.57 -45.64
CA GLU A 785 5.65 -9.60 -44.58
C GLU A 785 6.78 -8.60 -44.84
N THR A 786 7.12 -8.32 -46.11
CA THR A 786 8.22 -7.42 -46.45
C THR A 786 7.86 -5.95 -46.20
N ARG A 787 6.61 -5.56 -46.50
CA ARG A 787 6.07 -4.23 -46.22
C ARG A 787 5.95 -3.99 -44.73
N PHE A 788 5.43 -4.97 -43.98
CA PHE A 788 5.33 -4.87 -42.53
C PHE A 788 6.73 -4.74 -41.90
N ALA A 789 7.66 -5.64 -42.24
CA ALA A 789 9.03 -5.58 -41.75
C ALA A 789 9.75 -4.27 -42.09
N ARG A 790 9.53 -3.72 -43.30
CA ARG A 790 10.09 -2.42 -43.70
C ARG A 790 9.54 -1.29 -42.82
N LYS A 791 8.21 -1.22 -42.65
CA LYS A 791 7.56 -0.20 -41.82
C LYS A 791 8.06 -0.26 -40.37
N ILE A 792 8.19 -1.46 -39.80
CA ILE A 792 8.73 -1.66 -38.45
C ILE A 792 10.18 -1.18 -38.35
N ARG A 793 11.04 -1.54 -39.30
CA ARG A 793 12.43 -1.10 -39.35
C ARG A 793 12.56 0.43 -39.47
N ASP A 794 11.74 1.05 -40.30
CA ASP A 794 11.75 2.51 -40.50
C ASP A 794 11.39 3.24 -39.19
N LEU A 795 10.41 2.73 -38.45
CA LEU A 795 10.04 3.27 -37.13
C LEU A 795 11.14 3.07 -36.09
N GLN A 796 11.78 1.90 -36.04
CA GLN A 796 12.92 1.64 -35.15
C GLN A 796 14.08 2.60 -35.43
N MET A 797 14.42 2.81 -36.71
CA MET A 797 15.49 3.71 -37.11
C MET A 797 15.17 5.16 -36.75
N LYS A 798 13.92 5.60 -36.98
CA LYS A 798 13.46 6.94 -36.60
C LYS A 798 13.62 7.18 -35.10
N GLU A 799 13.20 6.23 -34.27
CA GLU A 799 13.32 6.34 -32.81
C GLU A 799 14.78 6.31 -32.34
N LYS A 800 15.62 5.47 -32.96
CA LYS A 800 17.07 5.45 -32.68
C LYS A 800 17.71 6.80 -32.95
N VAL A 801 17.45 7.39 -34.12
CA VAL A 801 17.98 8.73 -34.48
C VAL A 801 17.54 9.78 -33.47
N LEU A 802 16.26 9.81 -33.10
CA LEU A 802 15.76 10.75 -32.08
C LEU A 802 16.45 10.55 -30.73
N ARG A 803 16.66 9.32 -30.30
CA ARG A 803 17.34 9.00 -29.04
C ARG A 803 18.82 9.37 -29.07
N ASP A 804 19.52 9.09 -30.15
CA ASP A 804 20.94 9.41 -30.29
C ASP A 804 21.16 10.93 -30.38
N CYS A 805 20.23 11.66 -30.99
CA CYS A 805 20.20 13.13 -30.91
C CYS A 805 20.01 13.60 -29.46
N ARG A 806 19.06 13.01 -28.71
CA ARG A 806 18.86 13.34 -27.28
C ARG A 806 20.07 13.00 -26.40
N LYS A 807 20.79 11.91 -26.67
CA LYS A 807 22.06 11.56 -25.98
C LYS A 807 23.20 12.53 -26.31
N LYS A 808 23.16 13.19 -27.47
CA LYS A 808 24.08 14.29 -27.82
C LYS A 808 23.65 15.62 -27.20
N GLU A 809 22.34 15.81 -27.04
CA GLU A 809 21.69 16.93 -26.35
C GLU A 809 21.55 16.73 -24.83
N THR A 810 22.15 15.70 -24.21
CA THR A 810 22.38 15.70 -22.76
C THR A 810 23.37 16.81 -22.44
N VAL A 811 22.85 18.04 -22.51
CA VAL A 811 23.24 19.20 -21.73
C VAL A 811 23.49 18.63 -20.35
N LYS A 812 24.74 18.69 -19.89
CA LYS A 812 25.02 18.65 -18.46
C LYS A 812 24.02 19.63 -17.87
N HIS A 813 23.02 19.16 -17.12
CA HIS A 813 22.11 20.05 -16.41
C HIS A 813 23.00 21.07 -15.74
N GLU A 814 22.93 22.33 -16.18
CA GLU A 814 23.77 23.36 -15.60
C GLU A 814 23.41 23.35 -14.12
N VAL A 815 24.37 22.90 -13.31
CA VAL A 815 24.22 22.95 -11.87
C VAL A 815 24.05 24.43 -11.59
N VAL A 816 22.83 24.83 -11.23
CA VAL A 816 22.55 26.23 -10.92
C VAL A 816 23.39 26.56 -9.70
N GLU A 817 24.53 27.21 -9.95
CA GLU A 817 25.45 27.68 -8.91
C GLU A 817 24.70 28.64 -7.98
N GLY A 818 25.12 28.70 -6.72
CA GLY A 818 24.47 29.51 -5.70
C GLY A 818 23.76 28.68 -4.63
N LYS A 819 23.97 29.08 -3.38
CA LYS A 819 23.44 28.41 -2.20
C LYS A 819 21.93 28.63 -2.10
N LYS A 820 21.20 27.55 -1.80
CA LYS A 820 19.73 27.57 -1.67
C LYS A 820 19.32 26.97 -0.33
N ASN A 821 18.28 27.51 0.27
CA ASN A 821 17.67 27.03 1.51
C ASN A 821 16.47 26.14 1.22
N LEU A 822 16.28 25.10 2.01
CA LEU A 822 15.03 24.36 2.07
C LEU A 822 14.18 24.90 3.23
N LEU A 823 12.96 25.31 2.91
CA LEU A 823 11.94 25.76 3.87
C LEU A 823 10.81 24.73 3.94
N CYS A 824 10.20 24.57 5.11
CA CYS A 824 9.03 23.70 5.29
C CYS A 824 7.88 24.11 4.35
N GLY A 825 7.35 23.16 3.56
CA GLY A 825 6.28 23.42 2.60
C GLY A 825 4.93 23.87 3.22
N LYS A 826 4.72 23.66 4.53
CA LYS A 826 3.52 24.12 5.25
C LYS A 826 3.71 25.45 5.98
N CYS A 827 4.76 25.60 6.79
CA CYS A 827 4.95 26.76 7.66
C CYS A 827 6.20 27.59 7.36
N LYS A 828 6.91 27.35 6.26
CA LYS A 828 8.11 28.12 5.84
C LYS A 828 9.28 28.13 6.82
N ALA A 829 9.21 27.36 7.91
CA ALA A 829 10.31 27.21 8.85
C ALA A 829 11.55 26.68 8.14
N TYR A 830 12.70 27.27 8.43
CA TYR A 830 13.97 26.87 7.83
C TYR A 830 14.32 25.43 8.20
N ALA A 831 14.62 24.60 7.20
CA ALA A 831 14.96 23.20 7.37
C ALA A 831 16.48 22.99 7.28
N CYS A 832 17.08 23.20 6.10
CA CYS A 832 18.53 23.03 5.88
C CYS A 832 19.04 23.84 4.68
N CYS A 833 20.35 23.90 4.50
CA CYS A 833 20.97 24.39 3.27
C CYS A 833 21.09 23.25 2.25
N THR A 834 21.09 23.58 0.96
CA THR A 834 21.42 22.62 -0.10
C THR A 834 22.87 22.10 0.00
N ASP A 835 23.78 22.88 0.59
CA ASP A 835 25.16 22.46 0.90
C ASP A 835 25.23 21.27 1.88
N ASP A 836 24.19 21.09 2.71
CA ASP A 836 24.10 20.01 3.70
C ASP A 836 23.54 18.73 3.09
N ILE A 837 22.99 18.80 1.86
CA ILE A 837 22.33 17.67 1.21
C ILE A 837 23.37 16.75 0.58
N ARG A 838 23.23 15.44 0.80
CA ARG A 838 24.00 14.41 0.11
C ARG A 838 23.06 13.45 -0.59
N ILE A 839 23.52 12.96 -1.73
CA ILE A 839 22.81 11.98 -2.53
C ILE A 839 23.35 10.59 -2.18
N ILE A 840 22.46 9.64 -1.91
CA ILE A 840 22.76 8.24 -1.64
C ILE A 840 22.13 7.41 -2.76
N LYS A 841 22.91 6.54 -3.40
CA LYS A 841 22.48 5.71 -4.54
C LYS A 841 21.72 6.51 -5.61
N ASP A 842 22.16 7.76 -5.83
CA ASP A 842 21.72 8.66 -6.92
C ASP A 842 20.25 9.11 -6.90
N SER A 843 19.49 8.71 -5.88
CA SER A 843 18.04 8.86 -5.81
C SER A 843 17.55 9.32 -4.44
N HIS A 844 18.21 8.88 -3.36
CA HIS A 844 17.86 9.26 -2.00
C HIS A 844 18.66 10.49 -1.56
N HIS A 845 18.00 11.40 -0.86
CA HIS A 845 18.60 12.67 -0.45
C HIS A 845 18.57 12.75 1.07
N THR A 846 19.75 12.84 1.68
CA THR A 846 19.93 12.99 3.13
C THR A 846 20.50 14.37 3.45
N VAL A 847 20.33 14.79 4.71
CA VAL A 847 20.87 16.06 5.21
C VAL A 847 21.90 15.74 6.29
N LEU A 848 23.11 16.26 6.13
CA LEU A 848 24.18 16.14 7.11
C LEU A 848 24.10 17.28 8.14
N GLY A 849 24.61 17.02 9.35
CA GLY A 849 24.76 18.01 10.41
C GLY A 849 23.75 17.86 11.54
N ASP A 850 24.23 18.02 12.77
CA ASP A 850 23.42 17.86 13.97
C ASP A 850 22.37 18.96 14.14
N ALA A 851 22.62 20.16 13.58
CA ALA A 851 21.65 21.26 13.57
C ALA A 851 20.35 20.91 12.84
N PHE A 852 20.37 19.97 11.89
CA PHE A 852 19.15 19.49 11.24
C PHE A 852 18.33 18.58 12.16
N LYS A 853 19.00 17.76 13.00
CA LYS A 853 18.33 16.85 13.95
C LYS A 853 17.47 17.59 14.96
N GLU A 854 17.86 18.82 15.29
CA GLU A 854 17.10 19.68 16.19
C GLU A 854 15.84 20.27 15.55
N ARG A 855 15.63 20.15 14.23
CA ARG A 855 14.54 20.85 13.50
C ARG A 855 13.38 19.96 13.09
N TYR A 856 13.47 18.67 13.41
CA TYR A 856 12.39 17.72 13.16
C TYR A 856 12.08 16.89 14.41
N ILE A 857 10.87 16.36 14.45
CA ILE A 857 10.46 15.34 15.41
C ILE A 857 10.23 14.03 14.68
N ILE A 858 10.51 12.94 15.40
CA ILE A 858 10.38 11.60 14.89
C ILE A 858 9.12 10.97 15.48
N LYS A 859 8.29 10.37 14.63
CA LYS A 859 7.18 9.50 15.06
C LYS A 859 7.44 8.09 14.52
N PRO A 860 7.27 7.02 15.34
CA PRO A 860 7.49 5.64 14.90
C PRO A 860 6.75 5.34 13.59
N HIS A 861 7.39 4.63 12.67
CA HIS A 861 6.72 4.23 11.44
C HIS A 861 5.77 3.07 11.75
N SER A 862 4.55 3.10 11.21
CA SER A 862 3.52 2.07 11.47
C SER A 862 3.86 0.69 10.89
N LYS A 863 4.79 0.63 9.92
CA LYS A 863 5.34 -0.61 9.34
C LYS A 863 6.80 -0.40 8.92
N PRO A 864 7.81 -0.78 9.71
CA PRO A 864 9.21 -0.71 9.29
C PRO A 864 9.43 -1.64 8.08
N HIS A 865 10.23 -1.20 7.11
CA HIS A 865 10.39 -1.87 5.82
C HIS A 865 11.81 -1.71 5.29
N LEU A 866 12.39 -2.78 4.75
CA LEU A 866 13.73 -2.80 4.18
C LEU A 866 13.67 -2.64 2.65
N PHE A 867 14.37 -1.65 2.10
CA PHE A 867 14.51 -1.48 0.65
C PHE A 867 15.92 -0.98 0.33
N ASP A 868 16.61 -1.62 -0.62
CA ASP A 868 17.90 -1.16 -1.16
C ASP A 868 18.94 -0.76 -0.08
N ASP A 869 19.14 -1.63 0.93
CA ASP A 869 19.97 -1.44 2.14
C ASP A 869 19.49 -0.38 3.15
N PHE A 870 18.30 0.19 2.95
CA PHE A 870 17.65 1.09 3.89
C PHE A 870 16.60 0.36 4.73
N GLU A 871 16.70 0.41 6.06
CA GLU A 871 15.65 -0.03 6.97
C GLU A 871 14.86 1.18 7.46
N LYS A 872 13.59 1.29 7.08
CA LYS A 872 12.74 2.40 7.52
C LYS A 872 12.38 2.27 8.99
N LYS A 873 12.81 3.22 9.82
CA LYS A 873 12.51 3.22 11.26
C LYS A 873 11.30 4.08 11.61
N SER A 874 11.34 5.34 11.21
CA SER A 874 10.38 6.32 11.69
C SER A 874 10.08 7.40 10.66
N LYS A 875 8.94 8.10 10.82
CA LYS A 875 8.59 9.28 10.03
C LYS A 875 9.13 10.56 10.66
N MET A 876 9.59 11.45 9.80
CA MET A 876 10.14 12.75 10.17
C MET A 876 9.13 13.85 9.92
N HIS A 877 8.87 14.69 10.92
CA HIS A 877 7.93 15.81 10.81
C HIS A 877 8.60 17.11 11.26
N CYS A 878 8.14 18.25 10.72
CA CYS A 878 8.55 19.58 11.16
C CYS A 878 8.41 19.71 12.69
N GLN A 879 9.45 20.18 13.37
CA GLN A 879 9.44 20.34 14.84
C GLN A 879 8.46 21.41 15.31
N ASN A 880 8.13 22.40 14.48
CA ASN A 880 7.16 23.42 14.85
C ASN A 880 5.83 22.76 15.25
N THR A 881 5.47 22.92 16.53
CA THR A 881 4.35 22.27 17.20
C THR A 881 3.02 22.59 16.54
N SER A 882 2.89 23.79 15.97
CA SER A 882 1.71 24.25 15.21
C SER A 882 1.63 23.70 13.78
N CYS A 883 2.68 23.04 13.29
CA CYS A 883 2.82 22.60 11.90
C CYS A 883 2.79 21.08 11.75
N GLN A 884 3.78 20.40 12.34
CA GLN A 884 4.03 18.95 12.26
C GLN A 884 3.93 18.35 10.83
N HIS A 885 4.35 19.09 9.80
CA HIS A 885 4.31 18.63 8.41
C HIS A 885 5.29 17.48 8.15
N ASP A 886 4.86 16.43 7.44
CA ASP A 886 5.70 15.28 7.07
C ASP A 886 6.82 15.70 6.10
N TRP A 887 8.06 15.57 6.54
CA TRP A 887 9.28 15.91 5.80
C TRP A 887 9.96 14.72 5.12
N GLY A 888 9.60 13.51 5.51
CA GLY A 888 10.29 12.30 5.06
C GLY A 888 10.37 11.24 6.14
N ILE A 889 11.46 10.49 6.11
CA ILE A 889 11.65 9.29 6.92
C ILE A 889 13.04 9.28 7.54
N THR A 890 13.21 8.48 8.58
CA THR A 890 14.52 8.12 9.14
C THR A 890 14.74 6.65 8.85
N VAL A 891 15.96 6.33 8.42
CA VAL A 891 16.34 4.99 7.96
C VAL A 891 17.62 4.54 8.64
N LYS A 892 17.76 3.25 8.88
CA LYS A 892 19.06 2.60 9.04
C LYS A 892 19.65 2.41 7.65
N TYR A 893 20.87 2.86 7.43
CA TYR A 893 21.61 2.64 6.19
C TYR A 893 23.04 2.28 6.53
N LYS A 894 23.46 1.06 6.18
CA LYS A 894 24.74 0.48 6.62
C LYS A 894 24.90 0.61 8.15
N THR A 895 25.91 1.33 8.61
CA THR A 895 26.21 1.57 10.03
C THR A 895 25.43 2.74 10.64
N PHE A 896 24.73 3.55 9.83
CA PHE A 896 23.99 4.72 10.31
C PHE A 896 22.56 4.35 10.68
N ASP A 897 22.17 4.49 11.95
CA ASP A 897 20.90 3.95 12.44
C ASP A 897 19.68 4.88 12.26
N ASN A 898 19.89 6.20 12.23
CA ASN A 898 18.84 7.22 12.16
C ASN A 898 19.18 8.28 11.12
N LEU A 899 19.51 7.85 9.91
CA LEU A 899 19.83 8.75 8.80
C LEU A 899 18.55 9.39 8.27
N PRO A 900 18.44 10.73 8.20
CA PRO A 900 17.25 11.38 7.66
C PRO A 900 17.22 11.28 6.13
N VAL A 901 16.11 10.84 5.56
CA VAL A 901 15.87 10.87 4.11
C VAL A 901 14.67 11.77 3.83
N ILE A 902 14.94 12.86 3.13
CA ILE A 902 13.96 13.93 2.83
C ILE A 902 13.34 13.78 1.45
N LYS A 903 12.11 14.24 1.32
CA LYS A 903 11.37 14.29 0.04
C LYS A 903 11.15 15.75 -0.37
N ILE A 904 11.69 16.17 -1.52
CA ILE A 904 11.67 17.58 -1.92
C ILE A 904 10.25 18.18 -2.00
N LYS A 905 9.23 17.36 -2.31
CA LYS A 905 7.81 17.76 -2.30
C LYS A 905 7.30 18.33 -0.97
N SER A 906 8.01 18.07 0.13
CA SER A 906 7.70 18.59 1.46
C SER A 906 8.35 19.95 1.76
N PHE A 907 9.17 20.45 0.84
CA PHE A 907 9.96 21.67 1.03
C PHE A 907 9.75 22.65 -0.12
N VAL A 908 10.05 23.92 0.15
CA VAL A 908 10.16 25.01 -0.81
C VAL A 908 11.63 25.41 -0.87
N VAL A 909 12.17 25.54 -2.07
CA VAL A 909 13.57 25.92 -2.27
C VAL A 909 13.64 27.44 -2.41
N GLU A 910 14.33 28.10 -1.49
CA GLU A 910 14.56 29.55 -1.49
C GLU A 910 16.00 29.84 -1.95
N ASP A 911 16.15 30.66 -2.98
CA ASP A 911 17.43 31.17 -3.43
C ASP A 911 17.94 32.24 -2.44
N ILE A 912 19.18 32.09 -1.93
CA ILE A 912 19.69 32.97 -0.86
C ILE A 912 19.95 34.40 -1.36
N GLU A 913 20.33 34.57 -2.62
CA GLU A 913 20.70 35.88 -3.17
C GLU A 913 19.48 36.68 -3.59
N THR A 914 18.54 36.03 -4.27
CA THR A 914 17.35 36.68 -4.84
C THR A 914 16.14 36.60 -3.91
N GLY A 915 16.14 35.69 -2.94
CA GLY A 915 14.97 35.35 -2.13
C GLY A 915 13.89 34.59 -2.91
N THR A 916 14.13 34.24 -4.19
CA THR A 916 13.14 33.59 -5.05
C THR A 916 12.83 32.18 -4.55
N GLN A 917 11.55 31.83 -4.45
CA GLN A 917 11.09 30.54 -3.96
C GLN A 917 10.57 29.67 -5.12
N MET A 918 10.90 28.39 -5.08
CA MET A 918 10.56 27.39 -6.10
C MET A 918 9.99 26.12 -5.45
N ASP A 919 9.02 25.48 -6.12
CA ASP A 919 8.37 24.24 -5.69
C ASP A 919 8.73 23.11 -6.66
N PHE A 920 9.23 22.00 -6.11
CA PHE A 920 9.62 20.82 -6.86
C PHE A 920 8.88 19.59 -6.35
N GLN A 921 8.38 18.78 -7.27
CA GLN A 921 7.67 17.54 -6.94
C GLN A 921 8.60 16.33 -6.86
N LYS A 922 9.74 16.38 -7.55
CA LYS A 922 10.77 15.33 -7.61
C LYS A 922 12.16 15.96 -7.54
N TRP A 923 13.13 15.19 -7.05
CA TRP A 923 14.53 15.62 -6.92
C TRP A 923 15.27 15.72 -8.25
N LYS A 924 14.86 14.90 -9.22
CA LYS A 924 15.30 14.90 -10.61
C LYS A 924 14.40 15.80 -11.43
#